data_AF-A0A970A189-F1
#
_entry.id   AF-A0A970A189-F1
#
_cell.length_a   1.000
_cell.length_b   1.000
_cell.length_c   1.000
_cell.angle_alpha   90.00
_cell.angle_beta   90.00
_cell.angle_gamma   90.00
#
_symmetry.space_group_name_H-M   'P 1'
#
loop_
_entity.id
_entity.type
_entity.pdbx_description
1 polymer ?
#
loop_
_entity_poly.entity_id
_entity_poly.type
_entity_poly.pdbx_seq_one_letter_code
_entity_poly.pdbx_strand_id
1 'polypeptide(L)'
;MGLRIRRGFPVLLLVIALAMNSMSAAEYSGSDSVSSNTYVSDDTGYLNKIFNERYSHVSSGYTSAIYSGETIEIPVHNAYIELSGGRLTSDNAGYKNDVVHLSAGNSASFSINVPETAQYYLSFDYYPVSVSILPVQFSLSVNGQIPFYEARRLIFESTWVDKEERAYDRYGNEIVSVPEKLMRWENKFLMDGSYRYSNPLALELEEGENIIELKISEGTVLLGNIYLSGKQEIPEYSKQGAMDGDKIVIIEAERISYRNDSSIRATCEYNTALTPYETSKKVLNVVDAASFKNAGQTISYEFYIDDPGYYYIGFTYRQSDKTDFPVFLDIKIDGKVPNNLFKSYPFKYTKDYIHLTPEDYEGEPIAVYLSKGQHIISLTINIDNIRHALETTERIISGINDLALEITKAAGANKDKYRDLDLESYIPDVKERLLNWADELDKLRDGLKNYNRNVKEIGILSFAKIASESLRRLAKEPNRIPYRIDELAQSTNSAAQYLANFIDVLKGNHLAIDKIFIYQKDAKLPEKIGVFKGIYLNIVRFFSSFTDQAYSISNKNENNLQIWVNRSRQHVEVLQKMIDESFTPKTGIKVDVSLMPDQGKLVMANASGDAPDVAQSINYSIPFELAIRGALKDVTEFEDFTDVLTRFVDGLLVPAMIGDGIYAVPETINFWVLYYRTDILEKLGLDVPDTIEDVKLMLPELQIRGLNFYYPTAGMGSFKTFHGTTPLIFQYGGSLYEKTAGNTALSSEKTVQGFTELTELFTIYNLPVEVPSFYQHFRNGNLPIGIAEYGMYNLLINAAPEIANSWDIAPVPGVRKENGEIARYTSGGAESCVIFKSNEERENMAWEYIKWWTSKEVQVEYGQTLQIAYGPEYIWNTANLEAFAELPWDTDHKAVIMEQTKWILEAPRLPGSYMVERELSNAYNAVVVDGKDLRITLNTAVKRINRETERKLKEFGYLTPDGKLIEEYEVPTINKIRKILYGEN
;
A
#
# COMPACT_ATOMS: atom_id res chain seq x y z
N MET A 1 -18.36 -45.77 40.21
CA MET A 1 -19.56 -46.06 41.04
C MET A 1 -20.13 -44.72 41.53
N GLY A 2 -21.44 -44.57 41.71
CA GLY A 2 -22.13 -43.26 41.84
C GLY A 2 -22.16 -42.62 43.24
N LEU A 3 -22.96 -41.58 43.55
CA LEU A 3 -23.99 -40.81 42.76
C LEU A 3 -24.56 -39.60 43.58
N ARG A 4 -25.09 -38.54 42.91
CA ARG A 4 -26.18 -37.56 43.36
C ARG A 4 -25.84 -36.45 44.40
N ILE A 5 -26.54 -35.28 44.58
CA ILE A 5 -27.63 -34.43 43.94
C ILE A 5 -27.55 -32.99 44.61
N ARG A 6 -27.86 -31.76 44.10
CA ARG A 6 -28.99 -31.05 43.38
C ARG A 6 -30.24 -30.69 44.26
N ARG A 7 -31.13 -29.69 43.99
CA ARG A 7 -31.14 -28.34 43.35
C ARG A 7 -32.58 -27.72 43.49
N GLY A 8 -32.79 -26.43 43.82
CA GLY A 8 -34.06 -25.72 43.45
C GLY A 8 -34.44 -24.39 44.14
N PHE A 9 -35.20 -23.52 43.42
CA PHE A 9 -36.33 -22.62 43.81
C PHE A 9 -36.91 -21.87 42.53
N PRO A 10 -38.07 -21.12 42.54
CA PRO A 10 -39.01 -20.99 41.37
C PRO A 10 -39.54 -19.53 40.98
N VAL A 11 -40.13 -19.24 39.77
CA VAL A 11 -41.60 -19.02 39.35
C VAL A 11 -42.27 -17.64 39.73
N LEU A 12 -43.19 -16.91 39.02
CA LEU A 12 -44.11 -17.05 37.84
C LEU A 12 -44.17 -15.76 36.89
N LEU A 13 -45.35 -15.33 36.33
CA LEU A 13 -45.55 -14.38 35.19
C LEU A 13 -47.07 -13.94 34.95
N LEU A 14 -47.34 -12.93 34.08
CA LEU A 14 -48.65 -12.51 33.39
C LEU A 14 -49.71 -11.70 34.24
N VAL A 15 -50.73 -10.91 33.76
CA VAL A 15 -51.35 -10.49 32.44
C VAL A 15 -52.25 -9.19 32.49
N ILE A 16 -52.59 -8.59 31.30
CA ILE A 16 -53.83 -7.83 30.85
C ILE A 16 -54.08 -6.29 31.10
N ALA A 17 -53.90 -5.51 30.00
CA ALA A 17 -54.65 -4.42 29.28
C ALA A 17 -55.71 -3.40 29.84
N LEU A 18 -55.87 -2.30 29.05
CA LEU A 18 -57.06 -1.50 28.60
C LEU A 18 -57.29 -0.01 29.03
N ALA A 19 -57.42 0.90 28.03
CA ALA A 19 -58.55 1.85 27.77
C ALA A 19 -58.31 3.40 27.59
N MET A 20 -59.07 3.95 26.61
CA MET A 20 -59.60 5.33 26.45
C MET A 20 -58.81 6.49 25.79
N ASN A 21 -59.58 7.52 25.35
CA ASN A 21 -59.35 8.36 24.16
C ASN A 21 -60.13 9.72 24.29
N SER A 22 -59.77 10.80 23.56
CA SER A 22 -60.60 12.03 23.53
C SER A 22 -60.50 12.91 22.25
N MET A 23 -61.54 12.83 21.42
CA MET A 23 -62.09 13.78 20.42
C MET A 23 -61.25 14.96 19.87
N SER A 24 -61.13 15.02 18.54
CA SER A 24 -62.04 15.83 17.69
C SER A 24 -62.19 15.16 16.30
N ALA A 25 -63.13 15.59 15.44
CA ALA A 25 -63.57 14.77 14.30
C ALA A 25 -63.90 15.55 13.01
N ALA A 26 -63.71 14.88 11.87
CA ALA A 26 -64.32 15.19 10.58
C ALA A 26 -64.53 13.89 9.75
N GLU A 27 -65.54 13.91 8.87
CA GLU A 27 -66.11 12.79 8.10
C GLU A 27 -65.41 12.57 6.72
N TYR A 28 -65.62 11.50 5.93
CA TYR A 28 -66.03 10.09 6.14
C TYR A 28 -65.99 9.36 4.77
N SER A 29 -65.54 8.10 4.73
CA SER A 29 -65.78 7.03 3.71
C SER A 29 -64.51 6.19 3.49
N GLY A 30 -64.66 4.90 3.19
CA GLY A 30 -63.53 3.99 3.02
C GLY A 30 -63.91 2.63 2.43
N SER A 31 -62.93 1.74 2.35
CA SER A 31 -63.08 0.35 1.92
C SER A 31 -61.92 -0.48 2.46
N ASP A 32 -62.19 -1.63 3.08
CA ASP A 32 -61.15 -2.52 3.58
C ASP A 32 -60.36 -3.21 2.46
N SER A 33 -59.03 -3.18 2.56
CA SER A 33 -58.14 -4.12 1.87
C SER A 33 -56.91 -4.40 2.74
N VAL A 34 -56.74 -5.65 3.17
CA VAL A 34 -55.57 -6.07 3.96
C VAL A 34 -54.34 -6.11 3.06
N SER A 35 -53.44 -5.14 3.21
CA SER A 35 -52.12 -5.16 2.58
C SER A 35 -51.11 -5.91 3.46
N SER A 36 -50.47 -6.93 2.91
CA SER A 36 -49.33 -7.59 3.55
C SER A 36 -48.10 -6.68 3.50
N ASN A 37 -47.77 -6.04 4.64
CA ASN A 37 -46.54 -5.26 4.75
C ASN A 37 -45.32 -6.21 4.83
N THR A 38 -44.78 -6.56 3.67
CA THR A 38 -43.43 -7.12 3.54
C THR A 38 -42.43 -6.07 4.05
N TYR A 39 -41.71 -6.37 5.12
CA TYR A 39 -40.61 -5.53 5.60
C TYR A 39 -39.43 -5.65 4.64
N VAL A 40 -39.36 -4.74 3.65
CA VAL A 40 -38.16 -4.55 2.85
C VAL A 40 -37.16 -3.76 3.69
N SER A 41 -36.03 -4.37 4.03
CA SER A 41 -34.94 -3.73 4.76
C SER A 41 -34.06 -2.92 3.82
N ASP A 42 -34.00 -1.61 4.00
CA ASP A 42 -33.29 -0.63 3.14
C ASP A 42 -31.74 -0.62 3.36
N ASP A 43 -31.18 -1.81 3.60
CA ASP A 43 -29.83 -2.01 4.15
C ASP A 43 -28.74 -2.04 3.03
N THR A 44 -29.14 -2.36 1.80
CA THR A 44 -28.29 -2.53 0.60
C THR A 44 -27.76 -1.23 -0.03
N GLY A 45 -28.11 -0.07 0.52
CA GLY A 45 -27.85 1.24 -0.08
C GLY A 45 -26.42 1.80 0.03
N TYR A 46 -25.39 1.05 0.49
CA TYR A 46 -24.07 1.68 0.77
C TYR A 46 -23.11 1.80 -0.42
N LEU A 47 -22.62 0.70 -0.98
CA LEU A 47 -21.66 0.78 -2.10
C LEU A 47 -22.31 1.44 -3.33
N ASN A 48 -23.62 1.26 -3.51
CA ASN A 48 -24.46 2.04 -4.43
C ASN A 48 -24.35 3.56 -4.23
N LYS A 49 -24.21 4.05 -2.98
CA LYS A 49 -24.00 5.48 -2.71
C LYS A 49 -22.65 5.98 -3.22
N ILE A 50 -21.57 5.18 -3.12
CA ILE A 50 -20.28 5.54 -3.75
C ILE A 50 -20.44 5.63 -5.27
N PHE A 51 -21.12 4.68 -5.92
CA PHE A 51 -21.37 4.75 -7.36
C PHE A 51 -22.26 5.94 -7.77
N ASN A 52 -23.17 6.39 -6.89
CA ASN A 52 -24.02 7.57 -7.13
C ASN A 52 -23.28 8.90 -6.85
N GLU A 53 -22.33 8.94 -5.90
CA GLU A 53 -21.50 10.11 -5.61
C GLU A 53 -20.33 10.30 -6.59
N ARG A 54 -19.94 9.27 -7.35
CA ARG A 54 -18.88 9.39 -8.38
C ARG A 54 -19.24 10.42 -9.45
N TYR A 55 -18.22 11.12 -9.94
CA TYR A 55 -18.34 12.11 -11.01
C TYR A 55 -19.05 11.57 -12.26
N SER A 56 -18.89 10.28 -12.59
CA SER A 56 -19.60 9.62 -13.70
C SER A 56 -21.12 9.65 -13.57
N HIS A 57 -21.64 9.55 -12.34
CA HIS A 57 -23.06 9.63 -12.06
C HIS A 57 -23.49 11.09 -11.89
N VAL A 58 -22.80 11.85 -11.04
CA VAL A 58 -23.13 13.25 -10.74
C VAL A 58 -23.15 14.12 -12.01
N SER A 59 -22.08 14.08 -12.82
CA SER A 59 -22.00 14.89 -14.04
C SER A 59 -22.98 14.46 -15.16
N SER A 60 -23.56 13.25 -15.06
CA SER A 60 -24.65 12.84 -15.96
C SER A 60 -26.01 13.46 -15.59
N GLY A 61 -26.12 14.01 -14.38
CA GLY A 61 -27.29 14.75 -13.89
C GLY A 61 -27.20 16.27 -14.04
N TYR A 62 -26.03 16.83 -14.39
CA TYR A 62 -25.87 18.26 -14.65
C TYR A 62 -26.82 18.72 -15.78
N THR A 63 -27.42 19.90 -15.61
CA THR A 63 -28.43 20.43 -16.56
C THR A 63 -28.03 21.75 -17.20
N SER A 64 -27.05 22.44 -16.62
CA SER A 64 -26.54 23.72 -17.08
C SER A 64 -25.64 23.56 -18.31
N ALA A 65 -25.55 24.61 -19.13
CA ALA A 65 -24.59 24.64 -20.23
C ALA A 65 -23.14 24.65 -19.70
N ILE A 66 -22.19 24.22 -20.54
CA ILE A 66 -20.77 24.50 -20.27
C ILE A 66 -20.53 25.99 -20.50
N TYR A 67 -19.86 26.65 -19.56
CA TYR A 67 -19.51 28.07 -19.65
C TYR A 67 -18.77 28.38 -20.95
N SER A 68 -19.17 29.46 -21.62
CA SER A 68 -18.74 29.79 -22.99
C SER A 68 -18.00 31.13 -23.13
N GLY A 69 -17.86 31.87 -22.03
CA GLY A 69 -17.13 33.13 -21.99
C GLY A 69 -15.61 32.97 -21.83
N GLU A 70 -14.92 34.11 -21.74
CA GLU A 70 -13.47 34.15 -21.49
C GLU A 70 -13.14 33.60 -20.08
N THR A 71 -11.94 33.03 -19.93
CA THR A 71 -11.46 32.47 -18.64
C THR A 71 -11.48 33.54 -17.56
N ILE A 72 -12.21 33.28 -16.47
CA ILE A 72 -12.32 34.17 -15.32
C ILE A 72 -11.10 33.92 -14.42
N GLU A 73 -10.23 34.92 -14.27
CA GLU A 73 -9.12 34.90 -13.31
C GLU A 73 -9.56 35.53 -11.98
N ILE A 74 -9.40 34.79 -10.88
CA ILE A 74 -9.80 35.18 -9.54
C ILE A 74 -8.56 35.26 -8.64
N PRO A 75 -8.08 36.47 -8.29
CA PRO A 75 -6.97 36.64 -7.37
C PRO A 75 -7.34 36.22 -5.95
N VAL A 76 -6.63 35.23 -5.39
CA VAL A 76 -6.97 34.64 -4.08
C VAL A 76 -6.95 35.66 -2.94
N HIS A 77 -6.08 36.68 -2.98
CA HIS A 77 -6.06 37.75 -1.97
C HIS A 77 -7.34 38.60 -1.92
N ASN A 78 -8.18 38.57 -2.96
CA ASN A 78 -9.50 39.23 -2.97
C ASN A 78 -10.66 38.28 -2.66
N ALA A 79 -10.47 36.97 -2.88
CA ALA A 79 -11.51 35.95 -2.68
C ALA A 79 -11.40 35.23 -1.32
N TYR A 80 -10.23 35.24 -0.68
CA TYR A 80 -9.94 34.45 0.51
C TYR A 80 -10.78 34.87 1.72
N ILE A 81 -11.46 33.88 2.30
CA ILE A 81 -12.19 33.97 3.57
C ILE A 81 -11.31 33.29 4.62
N GLU A 82 -10.94 34.02 5.68
CA GLU A 82 -10.07 33.52 6.73
C GLU A 82 -10.70 32.31 7.45
N LEU A 83 -10.00 31.18 7.41
CA LEU A 83 -10.44 29.89 7.93
C LEU A 83 -9.23 29.09 8.46
N SER A 84 -9.51 28.00 9.16
CA SER A 84 -8.59 27.36 10.13
C SER A 84 -7.18 27.08 9.58
N GLY A 85 -6.22 27.93 9.96
CA GLY A 85 -4.79 27.74 9.72
C GLY A 85 -4.24 28.31 8.41
N GLY A 86 -5.10 28.69 7.45
CA GLY A 86 -4.64 29.36 6.24
C GLY A 86 -4.07 30.76 6.53
N ARG A 87 -3.02 31.15 5.80
CA ARG A 87 -2.39 32.48 5.97
C ARG A 87 -2.10 33.16 4.65
N LEU A 88 -2.73 34.30 4.40
CA LEU A 88 -2.35 35.19 3.30
C LEU A 88 -0.92 35.72 3.51
N THR A 89 -0.09 35.70 2.47
CA THR A 89 1.33 36.05 2.56
C THR A 89 1.84 36.70 1.27
N SER A 90 2.69 37.72 1.42
CA SER A 90 3.45 38.34 0.34
C SER A 90 4.79 37.63 0.08
N ASP A 91 5.20 36.71 0.96
CA ASP A 91 6.27 35.75 0.69
C ASP A 91 5.73 34.67 -0.26
N ASN A 92 5.84 34.96 -1.56
CA ASN A 92 5.05 34.34 -2.62
C ASN A 92 5.88 33.61 -3.67
N ALA A 93 7.15 33.31 -3.38
CA ALA A 93 8.10 32.71 -4.32
C ALA A 93 8.18 33.41 -5.70
N GLY A 94 7.98 34.73 -5.75
CA GLY A 94 8.04 35.53 -6.97
C GLY A 94 6.75 35.58 -7.79
N TYR A 95 5.60 35.21 -7.20
CA TYR A 95 4.30 35.27 -7.87
C TYR A 95 3.82 36.71 -8.14
N LYS A 96 2.83 36.85 -9.03
CA LYS A 96 2.22 38.13 -9.43
C LYS A 96 1.42 38.84 -8.34
N ASN A 97 0.99 38.10 -7.31
CA ASN A 97 0.02 38.51 -6.29
C ASN A 97 0.44 38.01 -4.90
N ASP A 98 -0.21 38.51 -3.84
CA ASP A 98 -0.23 37.81 -2.54
C ASP A 98 -0.97 36.46 -2.67
N VAL A 99 -0.51 35.47 -1.90
CA VAL A 99 -0.87 34.04 -2.01
C VAL A 99 -1.29 33.46 -0.66
N VAL A 100 -2.04 32.36 -0.64
CA VAL A 100 -2.43 31.69 0.62
C VAL A 100 -1.48 30.54 0.91
N HIS A 101 -0.72 30.65 2.00
CA HIS A 101 0.10 29.55 2.51
C HIS A 101 -0.77 28.56 3.29
N LEU A 102 -0.67 27.27 2.94
CA LEU A 102 -1.42 26.17 3.54
C LEU A 102 -0.53 24.95 3.77
N SER A 103 -0.58 24.38 4.97
CA SER A 103 0.02 23.09 5.36
C SER A 103 -1.04 22.04 5.66
N ALA A 104 -0.66 20.76 5.75
CA ALA A 104 -1.52 19.67 6.20
C ALA A 104 -2.32 20.05 7.48
N GLY A 105 -3.61 19.72 7.48
CA GLY A 105 -4.55 20.09 8.54
C GLY A 105 -5.11 21.52 8.46
N ASN A 106 -4.63 22.37 7.53
CA ASN A 106 -5.20 23.70 7.31
C ASN A 106 -6.38 23.67 6.31
N SER A 107 -7.27 24.66 6.44
CA SER A 107 -8.34 24.95 5.48
C SER A 107 -8.30 26.40 4.98
N ALA A 108 -8.84 26.60 3.78
CA ALA A 108 -9.05 27.91 3.16
C ALA A 108 -10.37 27.92 2.39
N SER A 109 -11.16 28.98 2.56
CA SER A 109 -12.33 29.21 1.69
C SER A 109 -12.11 30.40 0.77
N PHE A 110 -12.82 30.38 -0.36
CA PHE A 110 -12.77 31.41 -1.39
C PHE A 110 -14.21 31.74 -1.83
N SER A 111 -14.63 32.98 -1.62
CA SER A 111 -15.83 33.53 -2.26
C SER A 111 -15.51 33.79 -3.73
N ILE A 112 -16.08 32.99 -4.62
CA ILE A 112 -16.03 33.20 -6.06
C ILE A 112 -17.39 33.71 -6.56
N ASN A 113 -17.39 34.57 -7.57
CA ASN A 113 -18.61 35.09 -8.18
C ASN A 113 -18.63 34.72 -9.67
N VAL A 114 -19.68 34.03 -10.13
CA VAL A 114 -19.77 33.51 -11.50
C VAL A 114 -20.91 34.17 -12.29
N PRO A 115 -20.70 34.51 -13.58
CA PRO A 115 -21.61 35.38 -14.34
C PRO A 115 -22.88 34.69 -14.88
N GLU A 116 -22.94 33.35 -14.87
CA GLU A 116 -24.11 32.57 -15.31
C GLU A 116 -24.11 31.20 -14.60
N THR A 117 -25.29 30.59 -14.41
CA THR A 117 -25.36 29.21 -13.92
C THR A 117 -24.86 28.24 -15.00
N ALA A 118 -23.69 27.65 -14.80
CA ALA A 118 -22.98 26.88 -15.82
C ALA A 118 -22.03 25.82 -15.24
N GLN A 119 -21.60 24.89 -16.09
CA GLN A 119 -20.50 23.97 -15.82
C GLN A 119 -19.16 24.65 -16.12
N TYR A 120 -18.33 24.80 -15.10
CA TYR A 120 -17.01 25.41 -15.16
C TYR A 120 -15.90 24.38 -14.94
N TYR A 121 -14.77 24.55 -15.63
CA TYR A 121 -13.54 23.83 -15.33
C TYR A 121 -12.62 24.72 -14.50
N LEU A 122 -12.37 24.28 -13.26
CA LEU A 122 -11.57 25.00 -12.27
C LEU A 122 -10.08 24.62 -12.38
N SER A 123 -9.17 25.60 -12.36
CA SER A 123 -7.73 25.38 -12.15
C SER A 123 -7.14 26.32 -11.10
N PHE A 124 -6.01 25.92 -10.54
CA PHE A 124 -5.24 26.68 -9.55
C PHE A 124 -3.81 26.88 -10.04
N ASP A 125 -3.26 28.07 -9.84
CA ASP A 125 -1.80 28.22 -9.71
C ASP A 125 -1.38 27.73 -8.32
N TYR A 126 -0.32 26.92 -8.25
CA TYR A 126 0.22 26.41 -6.99
C TYR A 126 1.75 26.33 -7.00
N TYR A 127 2.34 26.42 -5.81
CA TYR A 127 3.77 26.22 -5.58
C TYR A 127 3.95 25.20 -4.44
N PRO A 128 4.42 23.98 -4.68
CA PRO A 128 4.64 22.99 -3.63
C PRO A 128 5.86 23.40 -2.80
N VAL A 129 5.65 23.82 -1.54
CA VAL A 129 6.71 24.30 -0.63
C VAL A 129 7.39 23.15 0.09
N SER A 130 6.71 22.01 0.26
CA SER A 130 7.18 20.90 1.08
C SER A 130 8.52 20.32 0.62
N VAL A 131 9.43 20.06 1.56
CA VAL A 131 10.57 19.15 1.36
C VAL A 131 10.13 17.68 1.33
N SER A 132 8.90 17.37 1.77
CA SER A 132 8.28 16.06 1.58
C SER A 132 8.20 15.70 0.10
N ILE A 133 8.46 14.43 -0.20
CA ILE A 133 8.38 13.87 -1.55
C ILE A 133 6.93 13.56 -1.95
N LEU A 134 6.02 13.50 -0.97
CA LEU A 134 4.60 13.26 -1.23
C LEU A 134 4.00 14.45 -2.01
N PRO A 135 3.09 14.19 -2.97
CA PRO A 135 2.35 15.24 -3.64
C PRO A 135 1.45 15.97 -2.65
N VAL A 136 1.17 17.24 -2.92
CA VAL A 136 0.19 18.01 -2.14
C VAL A 136 -1.19 17.39 -2.36
N GLN A 137 -1.96 17.23 -1.30
CA GLN A 137 -3.30 16.63 -1.38
C GLN A 137 -4.30 17.48 -0.62
N PHE A 138 -5.48 17.67 -1.22
CA PHE A 138 -6.59 18.36 -0.57
C PHE A 138 -7.95 17.79 -0.96
N SER A 139 -8.93 17.92 -0.07
CA SER A 139 -10.34 17.80 -0.43
C SER A 139 -10.88 19.16 -0.85
N LEU A 140 -11.93 19.15 -1.68
CA LEU A 140 -12.66 20.34 -2.13
C LEU A 140 -14.15 20.20 -1.78
N SER A 141 -14.73 21.25 -1.23
CA SER A 141 -16.18 21.42 -1.10
C SER A 141 -16.65 22.69 -1.83
N VAL A 142 -17.89 22.67 -2.30
CA VAL A 142 -18.60 23.82 -2.87
C VAL A 142 -19.85 24.06 -2.01
N ASN A 143 -20.05 25.28 -1.53
CA ASN A 143 -21.18 25.67 -0.69
C ASN A 143 -21.38 24.74 0.54
N GLY A 144 -20.28 24.22 1.09
CA GLY A 144 -20.26 23.30 2.24
C GLY A 144 -20.56 21.83 1.91
N GLN A 145 -20.63 21.45 0.64
CA GLN A 145 -20.86 20.06 0.20
C GLN A 145 -19.74 19.57 -0.72
N ILE A 146 -19.34 18.31 -0.59
CA ILE A 146 -18.37 17.70 -1.51
C ILE A 146 -19.12 17.38 -2.82
N PRO A 147 -18.76 17.97 -3.98
CA PRO A 147 -19.60 17.91 -5.18
C PRO A 147 -19.65 16.51 -5.82
N PHE A 148 -18.61 15.70 -5.64
CA PHE A 148 -18.52 14.32 -6.12
C PHE A 148 -17.40 13.57 -5.38
N TYR A 149 -17.43 12.23 -5.38
CA TYR A 149 -16.52 11.36 -4.62
C TYR A 149 -15.03 11.67 -4.85
N GLU A 150 -14.65 11.98 -6.10
CA GLU A 150 -13.28 12.31 -6.50
C GLU A 150 -12.78 13.63 -5.87
N ALA A 151 -13.67 14.57 -5.52
CA ALA A 151 -13.31 15.81 -4.82
C ALA A 151 -12.93 15.59 -3.34
N ARG A 152 -13.12 14.38 -2.79
CA ARG A 152 -12.61 14.01 -1.46
C ARG A 152 -11.07 13.98 -1.41
N ARG A 153 -10.39 13.77 -2.54
CA ARG A 153 -8.91 13.73 -2.63
C ARG A 153 -8.41 14.11 -4.02
N LEU A 154 -8.02 15.37 -4.15
CA LEU A 154 -7.37 15.92 -5.32
C LEU A 154 -5.85 15.88 -5.08
N ILE A 155 -5.11 15.32 -6.04
CA ILE A 155 -3.64 15.19 -5.98
C ILE A 155 -3.02 16.30 -6.81
N PHE A 156 -2.05 17.02 -6.26
CA PHE A 156 -1.26 18.05 -6.92
C PHE A 156 0.21 17.64 -6.88
N GLU A 157 0.67 17.06 -7.99
CA GLU A 157 2.01 16.52 -8.11
C GLU A 157 3.07 17.63 -8.13
N SER A 158 4.33 17.25 -8.03
CA SER A 158 5.47 18.14 -8.26
C SER A 158 6.22 17.68 -9.49
N THR A 159 6.72 18.60 -10.31
CA THR A 159 7.69 18.24 -11.34
C THR A 159 9.02 17.84 -10.70
N TRP A 160 9.65 16.81 -11.24
CA TRP A 160 11.00 16.37 -10.92
C TRP A 160 11.86 16.35 -12.17
N VAL A 161 13.16 16.59 -11.99
CA VAL A 161 14.19 16.57 -13.04
C VAL A 161 15.28 15.55 -12.69
N ASP A 162 16.00 15.06 -13.70
CA ASP A 162 17.24 14.29 -13.48
C ASP A 162 18.44 15.23 -13.26
N LYS A 163 19.46 14.75 -12.55
CA LYS A 163 20.76 15.44 -12.46
C LYS A 163 21.53 15.27 -13.77
N GLU A 164 22.31 16.27 -14.18
CA GLU A 164 23.10 16.21 -15.43
C GLU A 164 24.15 15.08 -15.44
N GLU A 165 24.67 14.71 -14.26
CA GLU A 165 25.67 13.66 -14.11
C GLU A 165 25.05 12.26 -13.89
N ARG A 166 25.59 11.27 -14.61
CA ARG A 166 25.22 9.85 -14.48
C ARG A 166 25.80 9.26 -13.19
N ALA A 167 24.96 8.60 -12.38
CA ALA A 167 25.40 7.92 -11.17
C ALA A 167 25.96 6.52 -11.47
N TYR A 168 27.07 6.14 -10.80
CA TYR A 168 27.72 4.83 -10.95
C TYR A 168 28.01 4.18 -9.59
N ASP A 169 27.99 2.85 -9.52
CA ASP A 169 28.53 2.09 -8.38
C ASP A 169 30.06 2.00 -8.43
N ARG A 170 30.68 1.55 -7.33
CA ARG A 170 32.14 1.36 -7.22
C ARG A 170 32.72 0.28 -8.16
N TYR A 171 31.85 -0.50 -8.82
CA TYR A 171 32.21 -1.49 -9.83
C TYR A 171 32.09 -0.92 -11.26
N GLY A 172 31.69 0.35 -11.43
CA GLY A 172 31.51 1.01 -12.72
C GLY A 172 30.22 0.62 -13.45
N ASN A 173 29.20 0.14 -12.73
CA ASN A 173 27.85 -0.04 -13.25
C ASN A 173 27.06 1.26 -13.09
N GLU A 174 26.25 1.61 -14.07
CA GLU A 174 25.30 2.72 -13.94
C GLU A 174 24.16 2.35 -12.98
N ILE A 175 23.82 3.27 -12.09
CA ILE A 175 22.74 3.13 -11.09
C ILE A 175 21.71 4.24 -11.28
N VAL A 176 20.53 4.06 -10.71
CA VAL A 176 19.43 5.04 -10.85
C VAL A 176 19.85 6.36 -10.19
N SER A 177 19.92 7.42 -11.00
CA SER A 177 20.11 8.80 -10.49
C SER A 177 18.90 9.20 -9.64
N VAL A 178 19.13 9.99 -8.59
CA VAL A 178 18.08 10.44 -7.67
C VAL A 178 17.53 11.78 -8.18
N PRO A 179 16.25 11.85 -8.61
CA PRO A 179 15.63 13.11 -9.05
C PRO A 179 15.72 14.25 -8.04
N GLU A 180 15.73 15.48 -8.55
CA GLU A 180 15.51 16.69 -7.74
C GLU A 180 14.13 17.28 -8.01
N LYS A 181 13.49 17.84 -6.96
CA LYS A 181 12.15 18.44 -7.00
C LYS A 181 12.26 19.84 -7.60
N LEU A 182 11.56 20.09 -8.70
CA LEU A 182 11.59 21.38 -9.39
C LEU A 182 10.63 22.38 -8.74
N MET A 183 11.16 23.18 -7.83
CA MET A 183 10.41 24.13 -7.00
C MET A 183 9.96 25.37 -7.80
N ARG A 184 8.83 25.27 -8.50
CA ARG A 184 8.28 26.34 -9.36
C ARG A 184 6.77 26.50 -9.18
N TRP A 185 6.23 27.61 -9.71
CA TRP A 185 4.80 27.79 -9.91
C TRP A 185 4.29 26.95 -11.07
N GLU A 186 3.21 26.19 -10.84
CA GLU A 186 2.55 25.34 -11.84
C GLU A 186 1.04 25.63 -11.84
N ASN A 187 0.36 25.43 -12.98
CA ASN A 187 -1.10 25.53 -13.07
C ASN A 187 -1.69 24.13 -13.29
N LYS A 188 -2.70 23.75 -12.48
CA LYS A 188 -3.37 22.46 -12.62
C LYS A 188 -4.89 22.58 -12.44
N PHE A 189 -5.61 21.98 -13.39
CA PHE A 189 -7.06 21.77 -13.33
C PHE A 189 -7.46 20.73 -12.27
N LEU A 190 -8.71 20.78 -11.80
CA LEU A 190 -9.32 19.67 -11.08
C LEU A 190 -9.27 18.39 -11.92
N MET A 191 -8.54 17.39 -11.44
CA MET A 191 -8.41 16.07 -12.03
C MET A 191 -8.79 15.01 -10.98
N ASP A 192 -9.37 13.90 -11.43
CA ASP A 192 -9.48 12.70 -10.61
C ASP A 192 -8.08 12.22 -10.19
N GLY A 193 -7.82 12.10 -8.89
CA GLY A 193 -6.54 11.61 -8.35
C GLY A 193 -6.20 10.16 -8.75
N SER A 194 -7.19 9.37 -9.20
CA SER A 194 -6.99 8.05 -9.79
C SER A 194 -6.76 8.08 -11.32
N TYR A 195 -6.89 9.25 -11.97
CA TYR A 195 -6.77 9.45 -13.41
C TYR A 195 -7.60 8.47 -14.28
N ARG A 196 -8.75 8.02 -13.76
CA ARG A 196 -9.84 7.40 -14.52
C ARG A 196 -10.53 8.41 -15.44
N TYR A 197 -10.37 9.70 -15.14
CA TYR A 197 -10.61 10.81 -16.06
C TYR A 197 -9.28 11.35 -16.58
N SER A 198 -9.13 11.38 -17.89
CA SER A 198 -7.99 12.00 -18.60
C SER A 198 -8.21 13.48 -18.89
N ASN A 199 -9.37 14.01 -18.53
CA ASN A 199 -9.80 15.37 -18.77
C ASN A 199 -10.20 16.01 -17.42
N PRO A 200 -10.15 17.35 -17.30
CA PRO A 200 -10.63 18.06 -16.13
C PRO A 200 -12.05 17.67 -15.70
N LEU A 201 -12.31 17.72 -14.40
CA LEU A 201 -13.63 17.54 -13.81
C LEU A 201 -14.37 18.89 -13.78
N ALA A 202 -15.64 18.90 -14.21
CA ALA A 202 -16.48 20.10 -14.23
C ALA A 202 -17.27 20.29 -12.93
N LEU A 203 -17.38 21.53 -12.47
CA LEU A 203 -18.27 21.94 -11.39
C LEU A 203 -19.46 22.69 -11.99
N GLU A 204 -20.68 22.23 -11.71
CA GLU A 204 -21.89 23.04 -11.91
C GLU A 204 -21.97 24.07 -10.78
N LEU A 205 -22.00 25.36 -11.12
CA LEU A 205 -22.03 26.49 -10.18
C LEU A 205 -23.24 27.39 -10.50
N GLU A 206 -23.89 27.95 -9.48
CA GLU A 206 -25.04 28.85 -9.64
C GLU A 206 -24.60 30.30 -9.86
N GLU A 207 -25.34 31.08 -10.66
CA GLU A 207 -25.09 32.51 -10.91
C GLU A 207 -24.93 33.31 -9.60
N GLY A 208 -23.83 34.05 -9.49
CA GLY A 208 -23.49 34.82 -8.30
C GLY A 208 -22.47 34.13 -7.38
N GLU A 209 -22.62 34.34 -6.07
CA GLU A 209 -21.64 33.95 -5.04
C GLU A 209 -21.67 32.45 -4.73
N ASN A 210 -20.53 31.79 -4.88
CA ASN A 210 -20.29 30.41 -4.46
C ASN A 210 -19.04 30.37 -3.56
N ILE A 211 -19.05 29.51 -2.54
CA ILE A 211 -17.91 29.33 -1.64
C ILE A 211 -17.21 28.02 -2.00
N ILE A 212 -15.95 28.10 -2.43
CA ILE A 212 -15.07 26.92 -2.56
C ILE A 212 -14.23 26.81 -1.28
N GLU A 213 -14.32 25.68 -0.58
CA GLU A 213 -13.42 25.35 0.54
C GLU A 213 -12.42 24.27 0.12
N LEU A 214 -11.14 24.49 0.42
CA LEU A 214 -10.07 23.50 0.31
C LEU A 214 -9.55 23.13 1.70
N LYS A 215 -9.41 21.84 1.99
CA LYS A 215 -8.74 21.33 3.20
C LYS A 215 -7.53 20.49 2.80
N ILE A 216 -6.33 20.91 3.20
CA ILE A 216 -5.09 20.16 2.91
C ILE A 216 -5.00 18.94 3.83
N SER A 217 -4.84 17.75 3.24
CA SER A 217 -4.56 16.52 3.97
C SER A 217 -3.07 16.20 4.04
N GLU A 218 -2.29 16.51 2.99
CA GLU A 218 -0.84 16.22 2.95
C GLU A 218 -0.07 17.31 2.20
N GLY A 219 1.18 17.54 2.61
CA GLY A 219 2.10 18.51 2.02
C GLY A 219 2.00 19.93 2.58
N THR A 220 2.58 20.88 1.85
CA THR A 220 2.48 22.33 2.11
C THR A 220 2.65 23.08 0.79
N VAL A 221 1.84 24.12 0.59
CA VAL A 221 1.63 24.79 -0.70
C VAL A 221 1.42 26.29 -0.51
N LEU A 222 1.91 27.09 -1.47
CA LEU A 222 1.37 28.44 -1.71
C LEU A 222 0.31 28.31 -2.80
N LEU A 223 -0.92 28.69 -2.50
CA LEU A 223 -2.00 28.76 -3.48
C LEU A 223 -2.02 30.15 -4.12
N GLY A 224 -1.85 30.18 -5.44
CA GLY A 224 -1.99 31.36 -6.29
C GLY A 224 -3.42 31.53 -6.78
N ASN A 225 -3.61 32.23 -7.90
CA ASN A 225 -4.93 32.56 -8.42
C ASN A 225 -5.74 31.31 -8.82
N ILE A 226 -7.06 31.44 -8.70
CA ILE A 226 -8.06 30.48 -9.15
C ILE A 226 -8.52 30.90 -10.56
N TYR A 227 -8.75 29.93 -11.44
CA TYR A 227 -9.27 30.18 -12.78
C TYR A 227 -10.50 29.33 -13.06
N LEU A 228 -11.50 29.91 -13.72
CA LEU A 228 -12.69 29.22 -14.23
C LEU A 228 -12.72 29.35 -15.75
N SER A 229 -12.70 28.22 -16.48
CA SER A 229 -12.80 28.21 -17.95
C SER A 229 -13.96 27.37 -18.46
N GLY A 230 -14.33 27.62 -19.72
CA GLY A 230 -15.09 26.66 -20.51
C GLY A 230 -14.28 25.40 -20.84
N LYS A 231 -14.87 24.48 -21.61
CA LYS A 231 -14.20 23.25 -22.03
C LYS A 231 -12.99 23.56 -22.91
N GLN A 232 -11.85 22.95 -22.59
CA GLN A 232 -10.66 23.01 -23.44
C GLN A 232 -10.93 22.27 -24.76
N GLU A 233 -10.91 22.99 -25.87
CA GLU A 233 -11.08 22.40 -27.21
C GLU A 233 -9.79 21.67 -27.64
N ILE A 234 -9.95 20.43 -28.11
CA ILE A 234 -8.89 19.68 -28.79
C ILE A 234 -9.17 19.78 -30.29
N PRO A 235 -8.20 20.20 -31.14
CA PRO A 235 -8.42 20.32 -32.57
C PRO A 235 -8.82 18.99 -33.23
N GLU A 236 -9.72 19.03 -34.21
CA GLU A 236 -9.95 17.92 -35.12
C GLU A 236 -8.73 17.70 -36.03
N TYR A 237 -8.39 16.44 -36.34
CA TYR A 237 -7.27 16.16 -37.24
C TYR A 237 -7.55 16.59 -38.68
N SER A 238 -6.79 17.57 -39.17
CA SER A 238 -6.67 17.88 -40.59
C SER A 238 -5.56 17.01 -41.20
N LYS A 239 -5.90 16.13 -42.16
CA LYS A 239 -4.95 15.24 -42.82
C LYS A 239 -3.87 16.04 -43.56
N GLN A 240 -2.64 15.99 -43.03
CA GLN A 240 -1.44 16.66 -43.54
C GLN A 240 -0.28 15.67 -43.47
N GLY A 241 0.52 15.60 -44.52
CA GLY A 241 1.77 14.82 -44.50
C GLY A 241 2.90 15.59 -43.83
N ALA A 242 3.91 14.87 -43.33
CA ALA A 242 5.16 15.52 -42.95
C ALA A 242 5.84 16.17 -44.17
N MET A 243 6.62 17.21 -43.93
CA MET A 243 7.40 17.89 -44.97
C MET A 243 8.44 16.95 -45.61
N ASP A 244 8.67 17.14 -46.91
CA ASP A 244 9.75 16.47 -47.64
C ASP A 244 11.11 16.81 -47.01
N GLY A 245 12.02 15.84 -46.99
CA GLY A 245 13.33 15.94 -46.33
C GLY A 245 13.67 14.75 -45.43
N ASP A 246 14.94 14.65 -45.06
CA ASP A 246 15.52 13.50 -44.35
C ASP A 246 15.97 13.80 -42.91
N LYS A 247 15.68 14.98 -42.36
CA LYS A 247 16.04 15.32 -40.98
C LYS A 247 15.26 14.48 -39.96
N ILE A 248 15.96 14.08 -38.91
CA ILE A 248 15.42 13.36 -37.75
C ILE A 248 16.08 13.88 -36.46
N VAL A 249 15.25 14.19 -35.47
CA VAL A 249 15.66 14.32 -34.07
C VAL A 249 15.45 12.98 -33.39
N ILE A 250 16.47 12.48 -32.70
CA ILE A 250 16.39 11.26 -31.89
C ILE A 250 16.53 11.65 -30.43
N ILE A 251 15.55 11.27 -29.63
CA ILE A 251 15.54 11.43 -28.17
C ILE A 251 15.71 10.03 -27.58
N GLU A 252 16.81 9.81 -26.87
CA GLU A 252 17.08 8.59 -26.09
C GLU A 252 16.22 8.66 -24.82
N ALA A 253 15.22 7.78 -24.68
CA ALA A 253 14.13 7.96 -23.73
C ALA A 253 14.50 7.63 -22.28
N GLU A 254 15.71 7.10 -22.02
CA GLU A 254 16.23 7.00 -20.65
C GLU A 254 16.54 8.38 -20.04
N ARG A 255 16.55 9.45 -20.86
CA ARG A 255 16.93 10.83 -20.48
C ARG A 255 15.71 11.72 -20.31
N ILE A 256 14.97 11.47 -19.24
CA ILE A 256 13.73 12.19 -18.93
C ILE A 256 14.04 13.65 -18.55
N SER A 257 13.52 14.62 -19.32
CA SER A 257 13.71 16.04 -18.98
C SER A 257 12.83 16.46 -17.80
N TYR A 258 11.57 16.01 -17.77
CA TYR A 258 10.64 16.26 -16.67
C TYR A 258 9.73 15.05 -16.42
N ARG A 259 9.40 14.78 -15.15
CA ARG A 259 8.40 13.79 -14.71
C ARG A 259 7.55 14.34 -13.57
N ASN A 260 6.27 13.97 -13.48
CA ASN A 260 5.40 14.36 -12.35
C ASN A 260 5.41 13.37 -11.17
N ASP A 261 6.14 12.26 -11.30
CA ASP A 261 6.35 11.25 -10.27
C ASP A 261 7.85 10.95 -10.25
N SER A 262 8.48 11.10 -9.08
CA SER A 262 9.93 10.94 -8.91
C SER A 262 10.42 9.56 -9.33
N SER A 263 9.60 8.54 -9.12
CA SER A 263 9.98 7.13 -9.28
C SER A 263 10.11 6.69 -10.73
N ILE A 264 9.62 7.49 -11.69
CA ILE A 264 9.71 7.21 -13.12
C ILE A 264 11.16 7.36 -13.57
N ARG A 265 11.80 6.22 -13.81
CA ARG A 265 13.25 6.06 -13.93
C ARG A 265 13.64 5.35 -15.21
N ALA A 266 14.92 5.41 -15.53
CA ALA A 266 15.54 4.49 -16.44
C ALA A 266 15.90 3.14 -15.77
N THR A 267 15.99 2.07 -16.57
CA THR A 267 16.57 0.78 -16.17
C THR A 267 17.57 0.28 -17.21
N CYS A 268 18.32 -0.76 -16.87
CA CYS A 268 19.22 -1.47 -17.78
C CYS A 268 18.54 -2.74 -18.27
N GLU A 269 18.01 -2.72 -19.50
CA GLU A 269 17.64 -3.94 -20.19
C GLU A 269 18.77 -4.40 -21.10
N TYR A 270 19.29 -5.59 -20.81
CA TYR A 270 20.27 -6.27 -21.66
C TYR A 270 19.61 -6.91 -22.90
N ASN A 271 18.97 -6.07 -23.71
CA ASN A 271 18.40 -6.44 -25.02
C ASN A 271 19.22 -5.77 -26.13
N THR A 272 19.73 -6.56 -27.08
CA THR A 272 20.57 -6.07 -28.19
C THR A 272 19.82 -5.22 -29.22
N ALA A 273 18.51 -5.01 -29.06
CA ALA A 273 17.74 -4.04 -29.83
C ALA A 273 17.85 -2.59 -29.30
N LEU A 274 18.28 -2.41 -28.05
CA LEU A 274 18.34 -1.12 -27.36
C LEU A 274 19.70 -0.42 -27.54
N THR A 275 19.73 0.90 -27.31
CA THR A 275 20.99 1.64 -27.12
C THR A 275 20.87 2.65 -25.97
N PRO A 276 21.91 2.86 -25.14
CA PRO A 276 23.19 2.14 -25.13
C PRO A 276 23.05 0.65 -24.77
N TYR A 277 24.05 -0.16 -25.11
CA TYR A 277 24.09 -1.58 -24.76
C TYR A 277 25.53 -2.01 -24.48
N GLU A 278 25.77 -2.58 -23.30
CA GLU A 278 27.03 -3.18 -22.92
C GLU A 278 26.87 -4.62 -22.45
N THR A 279 27.94 -5.42 -22.61
CA THR A 279 27.98 -6.83 -22.20
C THR A 279 28.60 -7.03 -20.81
N SER A 280 29.36 -6.05 -20.30
CA SER A 280 30.21 -6.18 -19.10
C SER A 280 29.83 -5.25 -17.95
N LYS A 281 29.10 -4.16 -18.23
CA LYS A 281 28.55 -3.23 -17.24
C LYS A 281 27.04 -3.10 -17.44
N LYS A 282 26.34 -2.78 -16.36
CA LYS A 282 24.97 -2.27 -16.39
C LYS A 282 25.02 -0.82 -16.88
N VAL A 283 24.23 -0.50 -17.90
CA VAL A 283 24.08 0.85 -18.48
C VAL A 283 22.59 1.06 -18.72
N LEU A 284 22.06 2.19 -18.28
CA LEU A 284 20.63 2.51 -18.38
C LEU A 284 20.30 2.89 -19.82
N ASN A 285 19.20 2.34 -20.35
CA ASN A 285 18.90 2.36 -21.80
C ASN A 285 17.42 2.23 -22.18
N VAL A 286 16.51 2.32 -21.22
CA VAL A 286 15.07 2.30 -21.45
C VAL A 286 14.34 2.89 -20.23
N VAL A 287 13.18 3.54 -20.44
CA VAL A 287 12.24 3.85 -19.35
C VAL A 287 11.79 2.55 -18.70
N ASP A 288 11.89 2.45 -17.37
CA ASP A 288 11.50 1.25 -16.62
C ASP A 288 9.97 1.09 -16.63
N ALA A 289 9.48 0.05 -17.30
CA ALA A 289 8.07 -0.32 -17.28
C ALA A 289 7.54 -0.57 -15.85
N ALA A 290 8.37 -1.01 -14.90
CA ALA A 290 7.98 -1.16 -13.49
C ALA A 290 7.85 0.19 -12.74
N SER A 291 8.16 1.31 -13.40
CA SER A 291 7.96 2.67 -12.90
C SER A 291 6.87 3.44 -13.67
N PHE A 292 6.85 3.33 -15.01
CA PHE A 292 5.87 3.99 -15.88
C PHE A 292 4.66 3.06 -16.11
N LYS A 293 3.75 3.04 -15.12
CA LYS A 293 2.69 2.03 -14.96
C LYS A 293 1.31 2.57 -14.54
N ASN A 294 1.25 3.71 -13.85
CA ASN A 294 0.03 4.28 -13.28
C ASN A 294 -0.62 5.30 -14.22
N ALA A 295 -1.94 5.46 -14.16
CA ALA A 295 -2.62 6.56 -14.86
C ALA A 295 -2.20 7.92 -14.25
N GLY A 296 -2.13 8.96 -15.08
CA GLY A 296 -1.69 10.30 -14.69
C GLY A 296 -0.17 10.50 -14.68
N GLN A 297 0.62 9.43 -14.54
CA GLN A 297 2.07 9.49 -14.71
C GLN A 297 2.41 10.07 -16.09
N THR A 298 3.28 11.07 -16.08
CA THR A 298 3.67 11.87 -17.23
C THR A 298 5.17 12.03 -17.27
N ILE A 299 5.77 11.71 -18.41
CA ILE A 299 7.16 11.98 -18.75
C ILE A 299 7.22 12.97 -19.91
N SER A 300 8.18 13.88 -19.89
CA SER A 300 8.36 14.90 -20.91
C SER A 300 9.83 15.05 -21.31
N TYR A 301 10.04 15.41 -22.57
CA TYR A 301 11.35 15.55 -23.19
C TYR A 301 11.42 16.87 -23.95
N GLU A 302 12.49 17.62 -23.72
CA GLU A 302 12.80 18.81 -24.51
C GLU A 302 13.52 18.42 -25.82
N PHE A 303 13.17 19.10 -26.90
CA PHE A 303 13.86 18.96 -28.18
C PHE A 303 13.83 20.29 -28.95
N TYR A 304 14.58 20.37 -30.05
CA TYR A 304 14.72 21.59 -30.84
C TYR A 304 14.46 21.35 -32.33
N ILE A 305 13.79 22.29 -32.98
CA ILE A 305 13.43 22.24 -34.41
C ILE A 305 14.05 23.43 -35.15
N ASP A 306 14.83 23.11 -36.19
CA ASP A 306 15.47 24.11 -37.05
C ASP A 306 14.53 24.71 -38.09
N ASP A 307 13.70 23.89 -38.73
CA ASP A 307 12.88 24.28 -39.87
C ASP A 307 11.39 24.15 -39.47
N PRO A 308 10.59 25.22 -39.51
CA PRO A 308 9.19 25.15 -39.14
C PRO A 308 8.38 24.40 -40.21
N GLY A 309 7.58 23.42 -39.81
CA GLY A 309 6.89 22.54 -40.75
C GLY A 309 6.12 21.39 -40.09
N TYR A 310 5.57 20.50 -40.89
CA TYR A 310 4.91 19.29 -40.41
C TYR A 310 5.93 18.16 -40.24
N TYR A 311 5.93 17.50 -39.09
CA TYR A 311 6.81 16.38 -38.74
C TYR A 311 5.99 15.16 -38.32
N TYR A 312 6.47 13.96 -38.64
CA TYR A 312 5.99 12.74 -38.03
C TYR A 312 6.63 12.57 -36.64
N ILE A 313 5.86 12.01 -35.71
CA ILE A 313 6.34 11.58 -34.39
C ILE A 313 6.48 10.05 -34.44
N GLY A 314 7.52 9.49 -33.85
CA GLY A 314 7.74 8.06 -33.76
C GLY A 314 8.24 7.63 -32.38
N PHE A 315 8.05 6.36 -32.04
CA PHE A 315 8.45 5.77 -30.75
C PHE A 315 9.09 4.41 -30.97
N THR A 316 10.17 4.08 -30.25
CA THR A 316 10.53 2.69 -30.00
C THR A 316 10.03 2.30 -28.61
N TYR A 317 9.21 1.26 -28.50
CA TYR A 317 8.62 0.86 -27.22
C TYR A 317 8.42 -0.65 -27.10
N ARG A 318 8.22 -1.13 -25.86
CA ARG A 318 7.66 -2.45 -25.56
C ARG A 318 6.55 -2.34 -24.52
N GLN A 319 5.42 -2.97 -24.80
CA GLN A 319 4.31 -3.15 -23.85
C GLN A 319 4.02 -4.65 -23.73
N SER A 320 4.61 -5.29 -22.71
CA SER A 320 4.67 -6.75 -22.60
C SER A 320 3.76 -7.34 -21.52
N ASP A 321 2.92 -6.51 -20.91
CA ASP A 321 2.14 -6.85 -19.70
C ASP A 321 0.66 -7.11 -20.01
N LYS A 322 -0.02 -6.15 -20.64
CA LYS A 322 -1.44 -6.24 -21.04
C LYS A 322 -1.60 -7.16 -22.25
N THR A 323 -1.57 -8.47 -22.01
CA THR A 323 -1.59 -9.49 -23.06
C THR A 323 -2.80 -9.32 -23.99
N ASP A 324 -2.49 -9.08 -25.27
CA ASP A 324 -3.38 -8.77 -26.38
C ASP A 324 -4.19 -7.45 -26.29
N PHE A 325 -3.83 -6.52 -25.40
CA PHE A 325 -4.60 -5.29 -25.15
C PHE A 325 -3.69 -4.04 -25.06
N PRO A 326 -4.11 -2.86 -25.53
CA PRO A 326 -3.24 -1.67 -25.54
C PRO A 326 -3.15 -0.94 -24.19
N VAL A 327 -2.10 -0.12 -24.07
CA VAL A 327 -2.02 1.03 -23.15
C VAL A 327 -2.42 2.28 -23.93
N PHE A 328 -3.04 3.26 -23.27
CA PHE A 328 -3.42 4.52 -23.89
C PHE A 328 -2.57 5.67 -23.34
N LEU A 329 -1.98 6.48 -24.23
CA LEU A 329 -1.25 7.70 -23.86
C LEU A 329 -1.95 8.93 -24.45
N ASP A 330 -2.00 10.01 -23.67
CA ASP A 330 -2.18 11.35 -24.23
C ASP A 330 -0.80 11.86 -24.65
N ILE A 331 -0.65 12.16 -25.93
CA ILE A 331 0.57 12.73 -26.49
C ILE A 331 0.34 14.24 -26.64
N LYS A 332 1.18 15.04 -25.98
CA LYS A 332 1.09 16.51 -25.97
C LYS A 332 2.36 17.11 -26.57
N ILE A 333 2.21 18.21 -27.30
CA ILE A 333 3.29 19.12 -27.68
C ILE A 333 3.03 20.45 -27.00
N ASP A 334 4.05 21.01 -26.32
CA ASP A 334 4.01 22.28 -25.59
C ASP A 334 2.81 22.37 -24.63
N GLY A 335 2.55 21.27 -23.91
CA GLY A 335 1.45 21.12 -22.95
C GLY A 335 0.07 20.82 -23.57
N LYS A 336 -0.10 20.91 -24.89
CA LYS A 336 -1.39 20.75 -25.58
C LYS A 336 -1.46 19.46 -26.39
N VAL A 337 -2.63 18.81 -26.43
CA VAL A 337 -2.87 17.68 -27.34
C VAL A 337 -3.00 18.23 -28.77
N PRO A 338 -2.13 17.85 -29.74
CA PRO A 338 -2.09 18.54 -31.04
C PRO A 338 -3.36 18.40 -31.88
N ASN A 339 -4.02 17.24 -31.80
CA ASN A 339 -5.34 16.98 -32.35
C ASN A 339 -5.96 15.74 -31.67
N ASN A 340 -7.24 15.50 -31.92
CA ASN A 340 -8.02 14.43 -31.28
C ASN A 340 -7.46 13.00 -31.44
N LEU A 341 -6.65 12.71 -32.48
CA LEU A 341 -6.02 11.38 -32.63
C LEU A 341 -4.86 11.15 -31.64
N PHE A 342 -4.24 12.22 -31.11
CA PHE A 342 -3.20 12.13 -30.09
C PHE A 342 -3.75 12.01 -28.65
N LYS A 343 -5.08 12.08 -28.48
CA LYS A 343 -5.77 11.79 -27.22
C LYS A 343 -5.93 10.27 -27.07
N SER A 344 -5.50 9.71 -25.94
CA SER A 344 -5.62 8.28 -25.61
C SER A 344 -5.15 7.33 -26.74
N TYR A 345 -4.03 7.63 -27.41
CA TYR A 345 -3.50 6.84 -28.53
C TYR A 345 -3.04 5.44 -28.07
N PRO A 346 -3.39 4.35 -28.80
CA PRO A 346 -3.16 2.97 -28.35
C PRO A 346 -1.75 2.42 -28.66
N PHE A 347 -0.93 2.27 -27.63
CA PHE A 347 0.32 1.51 -27.63
C PHE A 347 0.00 0.01 -27.48
N LYS A 348 0.04 -0.72 -28.59
CA LYS A 348 -0.38 -2.13 -28.74
C LYS A 348 0.59 -3.09 -28.03
N TYR A 349 0.07 -4.21 -27.53
CA TYR A 349 0.86 -5.28 -26.90
C TYR A 349 1.98 -5.83 -27.82
N THR A 350 3.20 -5.96 -27.28
CA THR A 350 4.37 -6.54 -27.95
C THR A 350 5.38 -7.11 -26.93
N LYS A 351 6.01 -8.23 -27.27
CA LYS A 351 7.11 -8.82 -26.48
C LYS A 351 8.49 -8.29 -26.88
N ASP A 352 8.60 -7.72 -28.07
CA ASP A 352 9.82 -7.13 -28.61
C ASP A 352 9.69 -5.61 -28.66
N TYR A 353 10.82 -4.90 -28.65
CA TYR A 353 10.85 -3.48 -28.98
C TYR A 353 10.47 -3.28 -30.45
N ILE A 354 9.48 -2.43 -30.72
CA ILE A 354 9.02 -2.11 -32.08
C ILE A 354 8.98 -0.60 -32.28
N HIS A 355 9.12 -0.17 -33.54
CA HIS A 355 8.84 1.21 -33.91
C HIS A 355 7.34 1.40 -34.14
N LEU A 356 6.82 2.53 -33.69
CA LEU A 356 5.44 2.98 -33.87
C LEU A 356 5.46 4.44 -34.30
N THR A 357 4.88 4.70 -35.45
CA THR A 357 4.45 6.03 -35.88
C THR A 357 2.94 6.10 -35.64
N PRO A 358 2.38 7.17 -35.03
CA PRO A 358 0.94 7.30 -34.90
C PRO A 358 0.23 7.34 -36.26
N GLU A 359 -0.80 6.51 -36.42
CA GLU A 359 -1.55 6.28 -37.65
C GLU A 359 -2.99 6.80 -37.48
N ASP A 360 -3.58 7.36 -38.54
CA ASP A 360 -4.99 7.71 -38.58
C ASP A 360 -5.90 6.48 -38.79
N TYR A 361 -7.22 6.69 -38.82
CA TYR A 361 -8.19 5.60 -38.97
C TYR A 361 -8.12 4.86 -40.32
N GLU A 362 -7.39 5.39 -41.31
CA GLU A 362 -7.13 4.74 -42.60
C GLU A 362 -5.79 3.97 -42.60
N GLY A 363 -4.94 4.18 -41.59
CA GLY A 363 -3.60 3.60 -41.47
C GLY A 363 -2.48 4.50 -41.99
N GLU A 364 -2.76 5.78 -42.26
CA GLU A 364 -1.75 6.73 -42.77
C GLU A 364 -1.07 7.51 -41.62
N PRO A 365 0.25 7.76 -41.67
CA PRO A 365 0.98 8.49 -40.64
C PRO A 365 0.43 9.90 -40.32
N ILE A 366 0.30 10.22 -39.04
CA ILE A 366 -0.17 11.51 -38.52
C ILE A 366 1.02 12.47 -38.37
N ALA A 367 0.96 13.64 -39.02
CA ALA A 367 1.93 14.71 -38.82
C ALA A 367 1.44 15.81 -37.86
N VAL A 368 2.37 16.46 -37.18
CA VAL A 368 2.14 17.62 -36.29
C VAL A 368 2.94 18.81 -36.82
N TYR A 369 2.33 20.00 -36.82
CA TYR A 369 3.06 21.24 -37.13
C TYR A 369 3.93 21.66 -35.95
N LEU A 370 5.20 21.90 -36.20
CA LEU A 370 6.19 22.38 -35.24
C LEU A 370 6.78 23.70 -35.74
N SER A 371 7.05 24.60 -34.80
CA SER A 371 7.66 25.90 -35.08
C SER A 371 9.19 25.80 -35.09
N LYS A 372 9.90 26.90 -35.39
CA LYS A 372 11.36 26.95 -35.17
C LYS A 372 11.62 27.34 -33.72
N GLY A 373 12.28 26.47 -32.96
CA GLY A 373 12.60 26.71 -31.56
C GLY A 373 12.69 25.44 -30.72
N GLN A 374 12.70 25.64 -29.41
CA GLN A 374 12.64 24.58 -28.40
C GLN A 374 11.18 24.21 -28.15
N HIS A 375 10.92 22.90 -28.11
CA HIS A 375 9.60 22.29 -27.97
C HIS A 375 9.65 21.19 -26.90
N ILE A 376 8.50 20.90 -26.29
CA ILE A 376 8.37 19.83 -25.30
C ILE A 376 7.36 18.80 -25.79
N ILE A 377 7.75 17.52 -25.86
CA ILE A 377 6.82 16.40 -26.01
C ILE A 377 6.55 15.76 -24.65
N SER A 378 5.28 15.60 -24.28
CA SER A 378 4.85 14.94 -23.05
C SER A 378 3.97 13.73 -23.35
N LEU A 379 4.16 12.66 -22.58
CA LEU A 379 3.43 11.40 -22.68
C LEU A 379 2.74 11.11 -21.33
N THR A 380 1.42 11.22 -21.26
CA THR A 380 0.62 10.95 -20.05
C THR A 380 -0.13 9.63 -20.19
N ILE A 381 0.09 8.66 -19.30
CA ILE A 381 -0.70 7.40 -19.26
C ILE A 381 -2.15 7.73 -18.86
N ASN A 382 -3.14 7.16 -19.56
CA ASN A 382 -4.54 7.26 -19.14
C ASN A 382 -5.35 5.98 -19.36
N ILE A 383 -6.47 5.88 -18.63
CA ILE A 383 -7.39 4.73 -18.63
C ILE A 383 -8.86 5.15 -18.86
N ASP A 384 -9.09 6.37 -19.35
CA ASP A 384 -10.41 6.98 -19.58
C ASP A 384 -11.30 6.10 -20.48
N ASN A 385 -10.74 5.67 -21.61
CA ASN A 385 -11.34 4.73 -22.57
C ASN A 385 -11.84 3.42 -21.95
N ILE A 386 -11.28 2.99 -20.81
CA ILE A 386 -11.66 1.76 -20.09
C ILE A 386 -12.29 2.01 -18.71
N ARG A 387 -12.52 3.27 -18.31
CA ARG A 387 -13.15 3.62 -17.02
C ARG A 387 -14.48 2.89 -16.83
N HIS A 388 -15.34 2.91 -17.85
CA HIS A 388 -16.64 2.24 -17.83
C HIS A 388 -16.55 0.73 -17.50
N ALA A 389 -15.46 0.07 -17.89
CA ALA A 389 -15.20 -1.35 -17.61
C ALA A 389 -14.77 -1.57 -16.16
N LEU A 390 -13.95 -0.67 -15.61
CA LEU A 390 -13.59 -0.67 -14.19
C LEU A 390 -14.83 -0.42 -13.32
N GLU A 391 -15.60 0.62 -13.62
CA GLU A 391 -16.83 0.99 -12.89
C GLU A 391 -17.90 -0.12 -12.92
N THR A 392 -18.14 -0.70 -14.10
CA THR A 392 -19.06 -1.83 -14.26
C THR A 392 -18.60 -3.04 -13.46
N THR A 393 -17.30 -3.36 -13.48
CA THR A 393 -16.77 -4.51 -12.75
C THR A 393 -16.83 -4.29 -11.23
N GLU A 394 -16.50 -3.09 -10.76
CA GLU A 394 -16.60 -2.69 -9.35
C GLU A 394 -18.05 -2.79 -8.84
N ARG A 395 -19.03 -2.33 -9.62
CA ARG A 395 -20.47 -2.49 -9.28
C ARG A 395 -20.89 -3.95 -9.22
N ILE A 396 -20.40 -4.80 -10.13
CA ILE A 396 -20.72 -6.23 -10.11
C ILE A 396 -20.07 -6.93 -8.91
N ILE A 397 -18.85 -6.56 -8.51
CA ILE A 397 -18.23 -7.05 -7.27
C ILE A 397 -19.05 -6.63 -6.05
N SER A 398 -19.50 -5.37 -5.98
CA SER A 398 -20.44 -4.91 -4.94
C SER A 398 -21.66 -5.82 -4.88
N GLY A 399 -22.43 -5.93 -5.97
CA GLY A 399 -23.65 -6.72 -6.00
C GLY A 399 -23.44 -8.19 -5.64
N ILE A 400 -22.30 -8.79 -6.02
CA ILE A 400 -21.90 -10.14 -5.62
C ILE A 400 -21.68 -10.25 -4.10
N ASN A 401 -21.02 -9.26 -3.50
CA ASN A 401 -20.80 -9.20 -2.05
C ASN A 401 -22.12 -8.93 -1.30
N ASP A 402 -22.92 -7.96 -1.74
CA ASP A 402 -24.23 -7.62 -1.19
C ASP A 402 -25.16 -8.86 -1.19
N LEU A 403 -25.23 -9.57 -2.31
CA LEU A 403 -25.97 -10.83 -2.43
C LEU A 403 -25.38 -11.93 -1.54
N ALA A 404 -24.06 -12.02 -1.38
CA ALA A 404 -23.44 -13.00 -0.49
C ALA A 404 -23.80 -12.74 0.99
N LEU A 405 -23.95 -11.48 1.38
CA LEU A 405 -24.46 -11.08 2.69
C LEU A 405 -25.95 -11.42 2.85
N GLU A 406 -26.81 -11.10 1.87
CA GLU A 406 -28.24 -11.48 1.86
C GLU A 406 -28.42 -13.01 2.02
N ILE A 407 -27.66 -13.81 1.27
CA ILE A 407 -27.70 -15.29 1.34
C ILE A 407 -27.25 -15.78 2.71
N THR A 408 -26.24 -15.15 3.31
CA THR A 408 -25.74 -15.50 4.66
C THR A 408 -26.75 -15.14 5.75
N LYS A 409 -27.44 -14.00 5.64
CA LYS A 409 -28.57 -13.62 6.52
C LYS A 409 -29.72 -14.64 6.42
N ALA A 410 -30.07 -15.10 5.21
CA ALA A 410 -31.17 -16.04 5.00
C ALA A 410 -30.86 -17.49 5.45
N ALA A 411 -29.64 -17.98 5.20
CA ALA A 411 -29.24 -19.35 5.56
C ALA A 411 -28.85 -19.49 7.04
N GLY A 412 -28.20 -18.46 7.60
CA GLY A 412 -27.47 -18.50 8.87
C GLY A 412 -26.04 -19.07 8.71
N ALA A 413 -25.13 -18.68 9.62
CA ALA A 413 -23.70 -18.99 9.51
C ALA A 413 -23.36 -20.50 9.59
N ASN A 414 -24.21 -21.32 10.25
CA ASN A 414 -23.98 -22.76 10.38
C ASN A 414 -24.44 -23.52 9.12
N LYS A 415 -23.48 -23.91 8.28
CA LYS A 415 -23.64 -24.65 7.01
C LYS A 415 -24.12 -26.11 7.21
N ASP A 416 -25.28 -26.34 7.82
CA ASP A 416 -25.88 -27.69 7.91
C ASP A 416 -26.43 -28.17 6.57
N LYS A 417 -25.60 -28.93 5.85
CA LYS A 417 -25.90 -29.58 4.56
C LYS A 417 -27.10 -30.54 4.54
N TYR A 418 -27.74 -30.83 5.67
CA TYR A 418 -28.96 -31.64 5.75
C TYR A 418 -30.24 -30.78 5.84
N ARG A 419 -30.12 -29.45 5.81
CA ARG A 419 -31.23 -28.50 5.80
C ARG A 419 -31.57 -28.07 4.37
N ASP A 420 -32.74 -28.46 3.88
CA ASP A 420 -33.28 -27.90 2.64
C ASP A 420 -33.61 -26.41 2.86
N LEU A 421 -32.96 -25.54 2.09
CA LEU A 421 -33.22 -24.09 2.06
C LEU A 421 -33.72 -23.71 0.67
N ASP A 422 -34.96 -23.23 0.58
CA ASP A 422 -35.50 -22.68 -0.65
C ASP A 422 -35.10 -21.21 -0.78
N LEU A 423 -33.91 -20.95 -1.32
CA LEU A 423 -33.33 -19.61 -1.40
C LEU A 423 -34.18 -18.67 -2.28
N GLU A 424 -34.79 -19.18 -3.35
CA GLU A 424 -35.72 -18.41 -4.20
C GLU A 424 -36.99 -17.95 -3.43
N SER A 425 -37.28 -18.50 -2.23
CA SER A 425 -38.34 -17.98 -1.34
C SER A 425 -37.91 -16.81 -0.44
N TYR A 426 -36.60 -16.62 -0.21
CA TYR A 426 -36.04 -15.51 0.58
C TYR A 426 -35.48 -14.38 -0.30
N ILE A 427 -34.91 -14.73 -1.46
CA ILE A 427 -34.31 -13.80 -2.42
C ILE A 427 -34.84 -14.17 -3.82
N PRO A 428 -36.06 -13.75 -4.20
CA PRO A 428 -36.74 -14.22 -5.40
C PRO A 428 -36.01 -13.91 -6.72
N ASP A 429 -35.16 -12.88 -6.72
CA ASP A 429 -34.41 -12.41 -7.88
C ASP A 429 -32.94 -12.90 -7.92
N VAL A 430 -32.51 -13.74 -6.97
CA VAL A 430 -31.11 -14.25 -6.85
C VAL A 430 -30.56 -14.77 -8.19
N LYS A 431 -31.38 -15.51 -8.92
CA LYS A 431 -31.05 -16.13 -10.20
C LYS A 431 -30.99 -15.11 -11.34
N GLU A 432 -31.85 -14.11 -11.31
CA GLU A 432 -31.87 -13.03 -12.29
C GLU A 432 -30.65 -12.11 -12.11
N ARG A 433 -30.32 -11.70 -10.87
CA ARG A 433 -29.11 -10.91 -10.57
C ARG A 433 -27.84 -11.58 -11.13
N LEU A 434 -27.65 -12.86 -10.83
CA LEU A 434 -26.49 -13.64 -11.29
C LEU A 434 -26.40 -13.79 -12.81
N LEU A 435 -27.54 -13.94 -13.50
CA LEU A 435 -27.58 -14.01 -14.97
C LEU A 435 -27.35 -12.64 -15.60
N ASN A 436 -27.96 -11.59 -15.06
CA ASN A 436 -27.79 -10.22 -15.54
C ASN A 436 -26.33 -9.79 -15.43
N TRP A 437 -25.66 -9.98 -14.29
CA TRP A 437 -24.23 -9.67 -14.16
C TRP A 437 -23.35 -10.46 -15.13
N ALA A 438 -23.67 -11.72 -15.41
CA ALA A 438 -22.94 -12.51 -16.40
C ALA A 438 -23.14 -11.98 -17.83
N ASP A 439 -24.37 -11.57 -18.18
CA ASP A 439 -24.68 -10.92 -19.46
C ASP A 439 -24.03 -9.53 -19.57
N GLU A 440 -23.92 -8.77 -18.48
CA GLU A 440 -23.17 -7.50 -18.42
C GLU A 440 -21.68 -7.72 -18.66
N LEU A 441 -21.06 -8.71 -18.00
CA LEU A 441 -19.65 -9.06 -18.19
C LEU A 441 -19.36 -9.51 -19.62
N ASP A 442 -20.24 -10.28 -20.25
CA ASP A 442 -20.05 -10.73 -21.63
C ASP A 442 -20.21 -9.58 -22.63
N LYS A 443 -21.21 -8.70 -22.46
CA LYS A 443 -21.32 -7.43 -23.23
C LYS A 443 -20.07 -6.56 -23.08
N LEU A 444 -19.54 -6.46 -21.87
CA LEU A 444 -18.32 -5.68 -21.59
C LEU A 444 -17.11 -6.26 -22.33
N ARG A 445 -16.94 -7.59 -22.29
CA ARG A 445 -15.86 -8.29 -23.01
C ARG A 445 -15.96 -8.13 -24.52
N ASP A 446 -17.17 -8.20 -25.09
CA ASP A 446 -17.40 -7.96 -26.52
C ASP A 446 -17.15 -6.49 -26.92
N GLY A 447 -17.46 -5.53 -26.05
CA GLY A 447 -17.08 -4.12 -26.22
C GLY A 447 -15.57 -3.94 -26.27
N LEU A 448 -14.87 -4.41 -25.23
CA LEU A 448 -13.41 -4.32 -25.09
C LEU A 448 -12.64 -5.07 -26.19
N LYS A 449 -13.24 -6.08 -26.83
CA LYS A 449 -12.65 -6.79 -27.97
C LYS A 449 -12.30 -5.88 -29.16
N ASN A 450 -12.95 -4.71 -29.28
CA ASN A 450 -12.64 -3.75 -30.34
C ASN A 450 -11.20 -3.22 -30.29
N TYR A 451 -10.56 -3.20 -29.12
CA TYR A 451 -9.16 -2.74 -29.00
C TYR A 451 -8.13 -3.71 -29.59
N ASN A 452 -8.50 -4.96 -29.88
CA ASN A 452 -7.69 -5.88 -30.66
C ASN A 452 -8.56 -6.88 -31.45
N ARG A 453 -9.05 -6.43 -32.61
CA ARG A 453 -9.89 -7.24 -33.52
C ARG A 453 -9.14 -8.41 -34.18
N ASN A 454 -7.81 -8.47 -34.08
CA ASN A 454 -6.98 -9.47 -34.74
C ASN A 454 -6.86 -10.79 -33.95
N VAL A 455 -7.24 -10.81 -32.67
CA VAL A 455 -7.22 -12.01 -31.82
C VAL A 455 -8.62 -12.56 -31.57
N LYS A 456 -8.72 -13.89 -31.39
CA LYS A 456 -10.01 -14.57 -31.16
C LYS A 456 -10.58 -14.25 -29.77
N GLU A 457 -9.72 -14.31 -28.75
CA GLU A 457 -9.97 -13.88 -27.37
C GLU A 457 -8.75 -13.05 -26.94
N ILE A 458 -8.95 -11.99 -26.15
CA ILE A 458 -7.87 -11.15 -25.61
C ILE A 458 -7.46 -11.72 -24.25
N GLY A 459 -6.16 -11.96 -24.03
CA GLY A 459 -5.64 -12.61 -22.82
C GLY A 459 -6.16 -12.04 -21.49
N ILE A 460 -6.16 -10.71 -21.32
CA ILE A 460 -6.62 -10.09 -20.05
C ILE A 460 -8.13 -10.24 -19.80
N LEU A 461 -8.95 -10.51 -20.82
CA LEU A 461 -10.41 -10.69 -20.67
C LEU A 461 -10.80 -12.09 -20.15
N SER A 462 -9.81 -12.94 -19.84
CA SER A 462 -9.99 -14.29 -19.32
C SER A 462 -10.59 -14.33 -17.91
N PHE A 463 -10.19 -13.41 -17.02
CA PHE A 463 -10.74 -13.34 -15.66
C PHE A 463 -12.25 -13.02 -15.66
N ALA A 464 -12.68 -12.01 -16.43
CA ALA A 464 -14.10 -11.69 -16.59
C ALA A 464 -14.92 -12.83 -17.22
N LYS A 465 -14.31 -13.63 -18.11
CA LYS A 465 -14.92 -14.84 -18.69
C LYS A 465 -15.18 -15.90 -17.60
N ILE A 466 -14.17 -16.21 -16.78
CA ILE A 466 -14.27 -17.20 -15.71
C ILE A 466 -15.29 -16.75 -14.65
N ALA A 467 -15.38 -15.45 -14.36
CA ALA A 467 -16.43 -14.88 -13.52
C ALA A 467 -17.83 -15.08 -14.12
N SER A 468 -18.09 -14.68 -15.37
CA SER A 468 -19.37 -14.92 -16.07
C SER A 468 -19.77 -16.40 -16.05
N GLU A 469 -18.86 -17.30 -16.43
CA GLU A 469 -19.08 -18.75 -16.42
C GLU A 469 -19.41 -19.28 -15.01
N SER A 470 -18.87 -18.66 -13.95
CA SER A 470 -19.11 -19.02 -12.56
C SER A 470 -20.46 -18.51 -12.04
N LEU A 471 -20.83 -17.27 -12.34
CA LEU A 471 -22.15 -16.72 -12.02
C LEU A 471 -23.28 -17.54 -12.70
N ARG A 472 -23.11 -17.87 -13.99
CA ARG A 472 -24.02 -18.76 -14.74
C ARG A 472 -24.04 -20.21 -14.21
N ARG A 473 -23.00 -20.66 -13.50
CA ARG A 473 -22.91 -21.99 -12.87
C ARG A 473 -23.56 -22.02 -11.47
N LEU A 474 -23.62 -20.88 -10.79
CA LEU A 474 -24.36 -20.70 -9.54
C LEU A 474 -25.87 -20.53 -9.82
N ALA A 475 -26.25 -19.71 -10.80
CA ALA A 475 -27.64 -19.46 -11.22
C ALA A 475 -28.42 -20.71 -11.71
N LYS A 476 -27.74 -21.84 -11.94
CA LYS A 476 -28.37 -23.13 -12.28
C LYS A 476 -28.93 -23.88 -11.08
N GLU A 477 -28.39 -23.63 -9.88
CA GLU A 477 -28.76 -24.33 -8.64
C GLU A 477 -28.82 -23.33 -7.47
N PRO A 478 -29.72 -22.32 -7.51
CA PRO A 478 -29.72 -21.22 -6.55
C PRO A 478 -29.84 -21.68 -5.09
N ASN A 479 -30.67 -22.70 -4.83
CA ASN A 479 -30.85 -23.32 -3.51
C ASN A 479 -29.61 -24.07 -2.98
N ARG A 480 -28.51 -24.16 -3.77
CA ARG A 480 -27.19 -24.62 -3.31
C ARG A 480 -26.14 -23.53 -3.12
N ILE A 481 -26.43 -22.27 -3.47
CA ILE A 481 -25.49 -21.15 -3.26
C ILE A 481 -25.09 -20.99 -1.77
N PRO A 482 -25.93 -21.23 -0.74
CA PRO A 482 -25.49 -21.18 0.65
C PRO A 482 -24.32 -22.13 0.97
N TYR A 483 -24.26 -23.26 0.28
CA TYR A 483 -23.18 -24.26 0.40
C TYR A 483 -22.00 -24.00 -0.56
N ARG A 484 -22.12 -22.98 -1.42
CA ARG A 484 -21.16 -22.57 -2.45
C ARG A 484 -20.84 -21.07 -2.39
N ILE A 485 -21.06 -20.44 -1.23
CA ILE A 485 -20.84 -19.00 -0.99
C ILE A 485 -19.35 -18.62 -1.20
N ASP A 486 -18.48 -19.58 -0.94
CA ASP A 486 -17.04 -19.59 -1.19
C ASP A 486 -16.70 -19.43 -2.69
N GLU A 487 -17.55 -19.95 -3.59
CA GLU A 487 -17.44 -19.84 -5.05
C GLU A 487 -18.04 -18.52 -5.58
N LEU A 488 -18.98 -17.92 -4.84
CA LEU A 488 -19.56 -16.60 -5.17
C LEU A 488 -18.59 -15.47 -4.81
N ALA A 489 -18.17 -15.39 -3.54
CA ALA A 489 -17.46 -14.21 -3.01
C ALA A 489 -16.25 -14.50 -2.09
N GLN A 490 -16.21 -15.61 -1.34
CA GLN A 490 -15.29 -15.71 -0.19
C GLN A 490 -13.94 -16.39 -0.46
N SER A 491 -13.77 -17.18 -1.53
CA SER A 491 -12.50 -17.86 -1.84
C SER A 491 -11.65 -17.12 -2.88
N THR A 492 -10.36 -17.49 -2.95
CA THR A 492 -9.41 -17.03 -3.98
C THR A 492 -9.77 -17.46 -5.41
N ASN A 493 -10.73 -18.37 -5.58
CA ASN A 493 -11.27 -18.82 -6.86
C ASN A 493 -12.75 -18.41 -7.02
N SER A 494 -13.21 -17.40 -6.29
CA SER A 494 -14.57 -16.87 -6.35
C SER A 494 -14.80 -15.99 -7.58
N ALA A 495 -16.08 -15.82 -7.97
CA ALA A 495 -16.45 -14.86 -9.00
C ALA A 495 -15.98 -13.43 -8.65
N ALA A 496 -16.12 -13.00 -7.38
CA ALA A 496 -15.62 -11.72 -6.91
C ALA A 496 -14.09 -11.57 -7.08
N GLN A 497 -13.30 -12.57 -6.67
CA GLN A 497 -11.83 -12.49 -6.79
C GLN A 497 -11.36 -12.46 -8.25
N TYR A 498 -11.99 -13.22 -9.16
CA TYR A 498 -11.67 -13.11 -10.58
C TYR A 498 -11.97 -11.71 -11.13
N LEU A 499 -13.06 -11.06 -10.70
CA LEU A 499 -13.35 -9.68 -11.10
C LEU A 499 -12.39 -8.65 -10.49
N ALA A 500 -11.93 -8.85 -9.26
CA ALA A 500 -10.86 -8.02 -8.67
C ALA A 500 -9.55 -8.15 -9.46
N ASN A 501 -9.15 -9.38 -9.81
CA ASN A 501 -7.98 -9.63 -10.66
C ASN A 501 -8.15 -8.98 -12.06
N PHE A 502 -9.37 -8.93 -12.59
CA PHE A 502 -9.67 -8.28 -13.87
C PHE A 502 -9.49 -6.75 -13.82
N ILE A 503 -9.93 -6.11 -12.74
CA ILE A 503 -9.68 -4.69 -12.47
C ILE A 503 -8.18 -4.41 -12.41
N ASP A 504 -7.42 -5.23 -11.70
CA ASP A 504 -6.01 -4.98 -11.44
C ASP A 504 -5.16 -5.11 -12.74
N VAL A 505 -5.45 -6.08 -13.62
CA VAL A 505 -4.81 -6.16 -14.96
C VAL A 505 -5.31 -5.12 -15.97
N LEU A 506 -6.51 -4.55 -15.79
CA LEU A 506 -6.95 -3.40 -16.58
C LEU A 506 -6.22 -2.11 -16.16
N LYS A 507 -5.89 -1.97 -14.86
CA LYS A 507 -5.18 -0.81 -14.30
C LYS A 507 -3.69 -0.77 -14.65
N GLY A 508 -2.94 -1.87 -14.47
CA GLY A 508 -1.49 -1.87 -14.66
C GLY A 508 -1.06 -1.67 -16.11
N ASN A 509 -0.31 -0.60 -16.44
CA ASN A 509 0.04 -0.27 -17.83
C ASN A 509 1.43 -0.74 -18.26
N HIS A 510 2.43 -0.66 -17.38
CA HIS A 510 3.79 -1.15 -17.57
C HIS A 510 4.39 -0.95 -18.98
N LEU A 511 4.72 0.31 -19.33
CA LEU A 511 5.20 0.69 -20.65
C LEU A 511 6.70 1.03 -20.64
N ALA A 512 7.51 0.29 -21.41
CA ALA A 512 8.92 0.60 -21.63
C ALA A 512 9.10 1.40 -22.94
N ILE A 513 9.87 2.48 -22.90
CA ILE A 513 10.17 3.32 -24.07
C ILE A 513 11.70 3.45 -24.21
N ASP A 514 12.20 3.15 -25.40
CA ASP A 514 13.63 3.22 -25.81
C ASP A 514 13.93 4.58 -26.41
N LYS A 515 13.11 5.02 -27.38
CA LYS A 515 13.33 6.27 -28.13
C LYS A 515 12.06 6.99 -28.51
N ILE A 516 12.21 8.30 -28.71
CA ILE A 516 11.25 9.14 -29.42
C ILE A 516 11.95 9.73 -30.65
N PHE A 517 11.24 9.80 -31.77
CA PHE A 517 11.70 10.34 -33.04
C PHE A 517 10.80 11.50 -33.46
N ILE A 518 11.39 12.61 -33.91
CA ILE A 518 10.67 13.71 -34.58
C ILE A 518 11.30 13.86 -35.96
N TYR A 519 10.59 13.52 -37.03
CA TYR A 519 11.22 13.24 -38.32
C TYR A 519 10.44 13.74 -39.55
N GLN A 520 11.20 14.10 -40.58
CA GLN A 520 10.70 14.49 -41.91
C GLN A 520 10.39 13.25 -42.76
N LYS A 521 9.61 13.44 -43.82
CA LYS A 521 8.95 12.36 -44.57
C LYS A 521 9.88 11.32 -45.18
N ASP A 522 11.08 11.70 -45.60
CA ASP A 522 12.06 10.83 -46.27
C ASP A 522 13.14 10.29 -45.31
N ALA A 523 13.07 10.66 -44.02
CA ALA A 523 14.03 10.24 -43.01
C ALA A 523 13.91 8.74 -42.68
N LYS A 524 15.05 8.11 -42.37
CA LYS A 524 15.10 6.68 -42.01
C LYS A 524 15.26 6.50 -40.51
N LEU A 525 14.32 5.79 -39.89
CA LEU A 525 14.45 5.34 -38.51
C LEU A 525 15.62 4.34 -38.38
N PRO A 526 16.33 4.29 -37.23
CA PRO A 526 17.48 3.40 -37.05
C PRO A 526 17.15 1.91 -37.21
N GLU A 527 17.96 1.17 -37.97
CA GLU A 527 17.78 -0.29 -38.14
C GLU A 527 18.18 -1.08 -36.87
N LYS A 528 17.44 -2.15 -36.58
CA LYS A 528 17.75 -3.10 -35.49
C LYS A 528 19.08 -3.81 -35.72
N ILE A 529 19.79 -4.12 -34.63
CA ILE A 529 21.03 -4.91 -34.69
C ILE A 529 20.78 -6.28 -35.32
N GLY A 530 21.53 -6.58 -36.39
CA GLY A 530 21.41 -7.83 -37.14
C GLY A 530 21.66 -9.09 -36.29
N VAL A 531 20.85 -10.13 -36.53
CA VAL A 531 20.72 -11.34 -35.70
C VAL A 531 22.05 -11.97 -35.27
N PHE A 532 23.02 -12.10 -36.18
CA PHE A 532 24.33 -12.68 -35.86
C PHE A 532 25.13 -11.85 -34.83
N LYS A 533 25.06 -10.51 -34.90
CA LYS A 533 25.68 -9.63 -33.90
C LYS A 533 24.93 -9.72 -32.55
N GLY A 534 23.61 -9.85 -32.57
CA GLY A 534 22.81 -10.10 -31.36
C GLY A 534 23.18 -11.42 -30.67
N ILE A 535 23.30 -12.51 -31.42
CA ILE A 535 23.74 -13.83 -30.90
C ILE A 535 25.15 -13.72 -30.29
N TYR A 536 26.10 -13.09 -30.99
CA TYR A 536 27.45 -12.89 -30.49
C TYR A 536 27.47 -12.11 -29.17
N LEU A 537 26.77 -10.97 -29.10
CA LEU A 537 26.68 -10.15 -27.88
C LEU A 537 26.03 -10.89 -26.70
N ASN A 538 25.04 -11.75 -26.96
CA ASN A 538 24.44 -12.60 -25.94
C ASN A 538 25.40 -13.69 -25.42
N ILE A 539 26.24 -14.27 -26.29
CA ILE A 539 27.28 -15.22 -25.88
C ILE A 539 28.37 -14.51 -25.05
N VAL A 540 28.82 -13.33 -25.46
CA VAL A 540 29.78 -12.52 -24.68
C VAL A 540 29.21 -12.16 -23.31
N ARG A 541 27.93 -11.75 -23.24
CA ARG A 541 27.24 -11.44 -21.98
C ARG A 541 27.06 -12.69 -21.09
N PHE A 542 26.80 -13.86 -21.67
CA PHE A 542 26.73 -15.10 -20.90
C PHE A 542 28.06 -15.34 -20.18
N PHE A 543 29.20 -15.26 -20.88
CA PHE A 543 30.52 -15.46 -20.27
C PHE A 543 30.92 -14.36 -19.29
N SER A 544 30.61 -13.07 -19.54
CA SER A 544 30.89 -12.00 -18.57
C SER A 544 30.10 -12.16 -17.28
N SER A 545 28.89 -12.73 -17.31
CA SER A 545 28.08 -12.96 -16.10
C SER A 545 28.67 -13.96 -15.09
N PHE A 546 29.74 -14.69 -15.46
CA PHE A 546 30.52 -15.56 -14.55
C PHE A 546 31.83 -14.92 -14.05
N THR A 547 32.10 -13.67 -14.41
CA THR A 547 33.20 -12.86 -13.81
C THR A 547 32.69 -12.10 -12.58
N ASP A 548 33.56 -11.36 -11.89
CA ASP A 548 33.32 -10.72 -10.58
C ASP A 548 31.93 -10.05 -10.44
N GLN A 549 31.01 -10.73 -9.78
CA GLN A 549 29.63 -10.27 -9.64
C GLN A 549 29.53 -9.20 -8.55
N ALA A 550 29.10 -7.98 -8.91
CA ALA A 550 28.92 -6.88 -7.98
C ALA A 550 28.03 -7.27 -6.78
N TYR A 551 28.49 -6.97 -5.55
CA TYR A 551 27.88 -7.36 -4.26
C TYR A 551 27.82 -8.86 -3.97
N SER A 552 28.69 -9.68 -4.58
CA SER A 552 28.88 -11.09 -4.19
C SER A 552 29.75 -11.23 -2.94
N ILE A 553 29.36 -12.15 -2.05
CA ILE A 553 30.11 -12.57 -0.85
C ILE A 553 31.55 -13.04 -1.19
N SER A 554 31.80 -13.48 -2.43
CA SER A 554 33.15 -13.84 -2.90
C SER A 554 34.12 -12.66 -3.01
N ASN A 555 33.63 -11.42 -3.10
CA ASN A 555 34.43 -10.25 -3.46
C ASN A 555 35.03 -9.57 -2.22
N LYS A 556 35.59 -10.38 -1.31
CA LYS A 556 36.11 -9.98 0.00
C LYS A 556 37.50 -9.37 -0.11
N ASN A 557 37.68 -8.13 0.34
CA ASN A 557 38.99 -7.57 0.67
C ASN A 557 39.20 -7.65 2.20
N GLU A 558 40.20 -8.41 2.65
CA GLU A 558 40.45 -8.63 4.09
C GLU A 558 40.70 -7.33 4.88
N ASN A 559 41.17 -6.26 4.21
CA ASN A 559 41.43 -4.95 4.83
C ASN A 559 40.17 -4.06 4.92
N ASN A 560 39.05 -4.47 4.32
CA ASN A 560 37.78 -3.75 4.37
C ASN A 560 36.84 -4.43 5.38
N LEU A 561 35.96 -3.64 5.99
CA LEU A 561 34.85 -4.11 6.82
C LEU A 561 33.84 -4.88 5.94
N GLN A 562 33.49 -6.11 6.30
CA GLN A 562 32.64 -7.00 5.50
C GLN A 562 31.21 -7.00 6.05
N ILE A 563 30.24 -6.60 5.23
CA ILE A 563 28.85 -6.44 5.67
C ILE A 563 27.89 -7.25 4.79
N TRP A 564 27.08 -8.11 5.40
CA TRP A 564 26.09 -8.94 4.70
C TRP A 564 24.67 -8.43 4.94
N VAL A 565 23.93 -8.18 3.86
CA VAL A 565 22.62 -7.50 3.90
C VAL A 565 21.52 -8.41 3.35
N ASN A 566 20.45 -8.59 4.12
CA ASN A 566 19.25 -9.32 3.68
C ASN A 566 18.20 -8.37 3.06
N ARG A 567 18.56 -7.70 1.95
CA ARG A 567 17.64 -6.87 1.14
C ARG A 567 17.84 -7.14 -0.36
N SER A 568 17.04 -6.47 -1.20
CA SER A 568 17.23 -6.50 -2.66
C SER A 568 18.48 -5.72 -3.10
N ARG A 569 18.85 -5.87 -4.38
CA ARG A 569 19.98 -5.13 -4.97
C ARG A 569 19.80 -3.61 -4.91
N GLN A 570 18.58 -3.10 -5.08
CA GLN A 570 18.26 -1.67 -5.00
C GLN A 570 18.68 -1.06 -3.65
N HIS A 571 18.29 -1.73 -2.56
CA HIS A 571 18.65 -1.33 -1.19
C HIS A 571 20.17 -1.30 -0.96
N VAL A 572 20.91 -2.23 -1.57
CA VAL A 572 22.38 -2.34 -1.47
C VAL A 572 23.10 -1.36 -2.40
N GLU A 573 22.58 -1.06 -3.59
CA GLU A 573 23.10 -0.03 -4.48
C GLU A 573 23.04 1.36 -3.82
N VAL A 574 21.91 1.72 -3.20
CA VAL A 574 21.76 2.98 -2.43
C VAL A 574 22.68 3.00 -1.21
N LEU A 575 22.70 1.91 -0.41
CA LEU A 575 23.54 1.82 0.79
C LEU A 575 25.02 1.99 0.47
N GLN A 576 25.54 1.26 -0.53
CA GLN A 576 26.94 1.34 -0.93
C GLN A 576 27.30 2.73 -1.44
N LYS A 577 26.40 3.41 -2.16
CA LYS A 577 26.58 4.79 -2.59
C LYS A 577 26.77 5.73 -1.38
N MET A 578 25.85 5.69 -0.41
CA MET A 578 25.95 6.50 0.81
C MET A 578 27.20 6.18 1.66
N ILE A 579 27.66 4.93 1.64
CA ILE A 579 28.91 4.50 2.28
C ILE A 579 30.13 5.11 1.58
N ASP A 580 30.17 5.12 0.25
CA ASP A 580 31.31 5.60 -0.53
C ASP A 580 31.34 7.15 -0.60
N GLU A 581 30.18 7.80 -0.60
CA GLU A 581 30.04 9.27 -0.63
C GLU A 581 30.14 9.93 0.76
N SER A 582 29.66 9.28 1.83
CA SER A 582 29.54 9.91 3.16
C SER A 582 30.28 9.22 4.31
N PHE A 583 30.27 7.89 4.40
CA PHE A 583 30.90 7.17 5.52
C PHE A 583 32.41 7.09 5.36
N THR A 584 32.86 6.41 4.29
CA THR A 584 34.27 6.15 3.99
C THR A 584 35.12 7.43 3.94
N PRO A 585 34.64 8.57 3.38
CA PRO A 585 35.40 9.82 3.39
C PRO A 585 35.50 10.51 4.75
N LYS A 586 34.55 10.27 5.68
CA LYS A 586 34.54 10.85 7.03
C LYS A 586 35.32 10.01 8.05
N THR A 587 35.22 8.68 7.97
CA THR A 587 35.83 7.76 8.94
C THR A 587 37.14 7.13 8.47
N GLY A 588 37.39 7.09 7.16
CA GLY A 588 38.46 6.30 6.55
C GLY A 588 38.19 4.78 6.51
N ILE A 589 37.11 4.30 7.13
CA ILE A 589 36.73 2.89 7.19
C ILE A 589 36.16 2.48 5.83
N LYS A 590 36.88 1.63 5.10
CA LYS A 590 36.40 1.04 3.85
C LYS A 590 35.49 -0.15 4.14
N VAL A 591 34.38 -0.20 3.45
CA VAL A 591 33.35 -1.25 3.60
C VAL A 591 33.14 -1.97 2.27
N ASP A 592 32.93 -3.28 2.31
CA ASP A 592 32.40 -4.08 1.20
C ASP A 592 31.03 -4.64 1.59
N VAL A 593 29.99 -4.21 0.88
CA VAL A 593 28.63 -4.70 1.10
C VAL A 593 28.34 -5.91 0.20
N SER A 594 27.75 -6.96 0.77
CA SER A 594 27.39 -8.19 0.07
C SER A 594 25.92 -8.56 0.26
N LEU A 595 25.29 -9.08 -0.80
CA LEU A 595 23.92 -9.58 -0.75
C LEU A 595 23.87 -10.96 -0.09
N MET A 596 23.09 -11.07 0.99
CA MET A 596 22.84 -12.33 1.70
C MET A 596 21.33 -12.60 1.80
N PRO A 597 20.67 -13.16 0.76
CA PRO A 597 19.22 -13.45 0.78
C PRO A 597 18.82 -14.58 1.74
N ASP A 598 19.76 -15.44 2.14
CA ASP A 598 19.54 -16.58 3.02
C ASP A 598 20.28 -16.37 4.36
N GLN A 599 19.52 -16.00 5.39
CA GLN A 599 20.03 -15.71 6.74
C GLN A 599 20.55 -16.98 7.45
N GLY A 600 20.10 -18.18 7.05
CA GLY A 600 20.55 -19.45 7.63
C GLY A 600 22.03 -19.73 7.41
N LYS A 601 22.65 -19.06 6.42
CA LYS A 601 24.09 -19.14 6.15
C LYS A 601 24.96 -18.55 7.26
N LEU A 602 24.45 -17.62 8.07
CA LEU A 602 25.22 -17.01 9.17
C LEU A 602 25.70 -18.06 10.20
N VAL A 603 24.85 -19.04 10.52
CA VAL A 603 25.21 -20.12 11.46
C VAL A 603 26.33 -21.00 10.88
N MET A 604 26.32 -21.25 9.56
CA MET A 604 27.35 -22.03 8.89
C MET A 604 28.66 -21.25 8.71
N ALA A 605 28.58 -19.97 8.32
CA ALA A 605 29.74 -19.09 8.16
C ALA A 605 30.48 -18.85 9.49
N ASN A 606 29.73 -18.65 10.58
CA ASN A 606 30.32 -18.58 11.92
C ASN A 606 31.00 -19.89 12.33
N ALA A 607 30.46 -21.05 11.92
CA ALA A 607 31.06 -22.35 12.20
C ALA A 607 32.29 -22.68 11.34
N SER A 608 32.48 -22.03 10.18
CA SER A 608 33.69 -22.16 9.34
C SER A 608 34.75 -21.09 9.60
N GLY A 609 34.37 -19.96 10.23
CA GLY A 609 35.23 -18.78 10.41
C GLY A 609 35.10 -17.74 9.29
N ASP A 610 34.12 -17.90 8.40
CA ASP A 610 33.86 -17.04 7.24
C ASP A 610 32.74 -16.01 7.47
N ALA A 611 32.38 -15.74 8.73
CA ALA A 611 31.38 -14.74 9.08
C ALA A 611 31.76 -13.32 8.58
N PRO A 612 30.76 -12.47 8.26
CA PRO A 612 30.99 -11.04 8.07
C PRO A 612 31.31 -10.37 9.41
N ASP A 613 31.81 -9.13 9.39
CA ASP A 613 31.93 -8.32 10.61
C ASP A 613 30.55 -7.84 11.09
N VAL A 614 29.68 -7.48 10.14
CA VAL A 614 28.28 -7.08 10.39
C VAL A 614 27.32 -7.90 9.54
N ALA A 615 26.24 -8.39 10.13
CA ALA A 615 25.06 -8.81 9.38
C ALA A 615 23.87 -7.88 9.70
N GLN A 616 23.17 -7.44 8.68
CA GLN A 616 22.07 -6.48 8.81
C GLN A 616 20.86 -6.84 7.94
N SER A 617 19.74 -6.16 8.22
CA SER A 617 18.41 -6.54 7.76
C SER A 617 18.00 -7.98 8.14
N ILE A 618 18.62 -8.58 9.16
CA ILE A 618 18.28 -9.95 9.58
C ILE A 618 17.08 -9.95 10.52
N ASN A 619 16.25 -10.99 10.48
CA ASN A 619 15.03 -11.06 11.28
C ASN A 619 15.36 -11.03 12.78
N TYR A 620 14.59 -10.27 13.56
CA TYR A 620 14.85 -9.99 14.98
C TYR A 620 15.00 -11.24 15.89
N SER A 621 14.55 -12.43 15.48
CA SER A 621 14.76 -13.66 16.27
C SER A 621 16.12 -14.33 16.05
N ILE A 622 16.82 -14.01 14.95
CA ILE A 622 18.13 -14.61 14.59
C ILE A 622 19.29 -14.15 15.51
N PRO A 623 19.37 -12.88 15.96
CA PRO A 623 20.42 -12.45 16.89
C PRO A 623 20.51 -13.31 18.15
N PHE A 624 19.38 -13.66 18.77
CA PHE A 624 19.35 -14.56 19.94
C PHE A 624 20.06 -15.89 19.65
N GLU A 625 19.78 -16.50 18.49
CA GLU A 625 20.34 -17.78 18.09
C GLU A 625 21.86 -17.73 17.88
N LEU A 626 22.39 -16.59 17.43
CA LEU A 626 23.83 -16.40 17.26
C LEU A 626 24.51 -16.04 18.60
N ALA A 627 23.90 -15.14 19.38
CA ALA A 627 24.41 -14.68 20.68
C ALA A 627 24.53 -15.81 21.71
N ILE A 628 23.50 -16.66 21.85
CA ILE A 628 23.51 -17.80 22.79
C ILE A 628 24.54 -18.89 22.44
N ARG A 629 25.16 -18.78 21.26
CA ARG A 629 26.27 -19.64 20.78
C ARG A 629 27.64 -18.94 20.84
N GLY A 630 27.72 -17.73 21.38
CA GLY A 630 28.95 -16.94 21.50
C GLY A 630 29.46 -16.34 20.18
N ALA A 631 28.63 -16.30 19.14
CA ALA A 631 29.01 -15.81 17.81
C ALA A 631 29.06 -14.28 17.70
N LEU A 632 28.29 -13.59 18.54
CA LEU A 632 28.12 -12.13 18.46
C LEU A 632 28.90 -11.39 19.53
N LYS A 633 29.29 -10.16 19.21
CA LYS A 633 29.77 -9.15 20.15
C LYS A 633 28.59 -8.61 20.96
N ASP A 634 28.81 -8.42 22.25
CA ASP A 634 27.92 -7.67 23.14
C ASP A 634 28.09 -6.18 22.87
N VAL A 635 27.02 -5.46 22.51
CA VAL A 635 27.12 -4.03 22.23
C VAL A 635 27.19 -3.18 23.51
N THR A 636 26.87 -3.74 24.69
CA THR A 636 27.05 -3.01 25.97
C THR A 636 28.51 -2.93 26.40
N GLU A 637 29.44 -3.57 25.68
CA GLU A 637 30.89 -3.40 25.88
C GLU A 637 31.47 -2.13 25.23
N PHE A 638 30.70 -1.39 24.41
CA PHE A 638 31.13 -0.11 23.81
C PHE A 638 30.74 1.09 24.69
N GLU A 639 31.60 2.12 24.79
CA GLU A 639 31.40 3.25 25.72
C GLU A 639 30.13 4.07 25.44
N ASP A 640 29.75 4.24 24.18
CA ASP A 640 28.60 5.04 23.72
C ASP A 640 27.36 4.21 23.34
N PHE A 641 27.21 3.00 23.90
CA PHE A 641 26.09 2.10 23.57
C PHE A 641 24.70 2.65 23.92
N THR A 642 24.58 3.46 24.98
CA THR A 642 23.32 4.12 25.39
C THR A 642 22.81 5.07 24.31
N ASP A 643 23.72 5.87 23.74
CA ASP A 643 23.43 6.93 22.77
C ASP A 643 23.03 6.36 21.39
N VAL A 644 23.15 5.04 21.24
CA VAL A 644 22.64 4.26 20.11
C VAL A 644 21.34 3.57 20.47
N LEU A 645 21.31 2.80 21.56
CA LEU A 645 20.14 1.95 21.88
C LEU A 645 18.90 2.74 22.32
N THR A 646 19.05 3.97 22.80
CA THR A 646 17.93 4.86 23.18
C THR A 646 17.21 5.50 21.98
N ARG A 647 17.69 5.29 20.74
CA ARG A 647 17.02 5.73 19.50
C ARG A 647 15.77 4.89 19.16
N PHE A 648 15.58 3.77 19.84
CA PHE A 648 14.60 2.73 19.53
C PHE A 648 13.64 2.50 20.70
N VAL A 649 12.54 1.78 20.47
CA VAL A 649 11.65 1.34 21.56
C VAL A 649 12.33 0.26 22.41
N ASP A 650 12.45 0.46 23.73
CA ASP A 650 13.07 -0.49 24.68
C ASP A 650 12.59 -1.94 24.48
N GLY A 651 11.29 -2.10 24.19
CA GLY A 651 10.63 -3.39 24.00
C GLY A 651 11.12 -4.22 22.80
N LEU A 652 11.84 -3.61 21.86
CA LEU A 652 12.51 -4.31 20.73
C LEU A 652 13.83 -4.99 21.14
N LEU A 653 14.46 -4.54 22.23
CA LEU A 653 15.75 -5.07 22.71
C LEU A 653 15.58 -6.35 23.54
N VAL A 654 14.36 -6.60 24.06
CA VAL A 654 13.96 -7.78 24.85
C VAL A 654 14.38 -9.13 24.23
N PRO A 655 14.18 -9.40 22.92
CA PRO A 655 14.63 -10.65 22.28
C PRO A 655 16.15 -10.71 22.01
N ALA A 656 16.87 -9.59 22.05
CA ALA A 656 18.31 -9.50 21.78
C ALA A 656 19.19 -9.55 23.04
N MET A 657 18.57 -9.61 24.22
CA MET A 657 19.23 -9.56 25.52
C MET A 657 19.60 -10.96 26.04
N ILE A 658 20.81 -11.13 26.60
CA ILE A 658 21.24 -12.34 27.31
C ILE A 658 22.04 -11.94 28.55
N GLY A 659 21.63 -12.41 29.73
CA GLY A 659 22.28 -12.04 31.00
C GLY A 659 22.03 -10.56 31.33
N ASP A 660 23.10 -9.76 31.30
CA ASP A 660 23.07 -8.29 31.37
C ASP A 660 23.42 -7.63 30.02
N GLY A 661 23.77 -8.43 29.01
CA GLY A 661 24.26 -7.99 27.70
C GLY A 661 23.18 -7.86 26.62
N ILE A 662 23.49 -7.11 25.55
CA ILE A 662 22.60 -6.89 24.39
C ILE A 662 23.38 -7.17 23.10
N TYR A 663 22.84 -8.00 22.22
CA TYR A 663 23.59 -8.57 21.08
C TYR A 663 23.04 -8.16 19.70
N ALA A 664 22.16 -7.16 19.64
CA ALA A 664 21.64 -6.61 18.39
C ALA A 664 21.25 -5.13 18.53
N VAL A 665 21.23 -4.42 17.41
CA VAL A 665 20.67 -3.07 17.27
C VAL A 665 19.47 -3.16 16.31
N PRO A 666 18.28 -2.66 16.66
CA PRO A 666 17.14 -2.63 15.74
C PRO A 666 17.46 -1.83 14.46
N GLU A 667 17.02 -2.33 13.29
CA GLU A 667 17.16 -1.62 12.01
C GLU A 667 15.80 -1.07 11.57
N THR A 668 14.78 -1.95 11.58
CA THR A 668 13.41 -1.63 11.19
C THR A 668 12.43 -2.04 12.28
N ILE A 669 11.26 -1.42 12.26
CA ILE A 669 10.16 -1.66 13.20
C ILE A 669 8.93 -2.12 12.44
N ASN A 670 8.30 -3.19 12.92
CA ASN A 670 6.95 -3.54 12.52
C ASN A 670 5.98 -2.81 13.47
N PHE A 671 4.86 -2.34 12.96
CA PHE A 671 3.78 -1.80 13.78
C PHE A 671 2.49 -2.56 13.49
N TRP A 672 1.69 -2.79 14.52
CA TRP A 672 0.36 -3.35 14.41
C TRP A 672 -0.63 -2.25 14.78
N VAL A 673 -1.55 -1.89 13.89
CA VAL A 673 -2.56 -0.84 14.09
C VAL A 673 -3.95 -1.37 13.74
N LEU A 674 -4.98 -0.70 14.25
CA LEU A 674 -6.36 -0.92 13.84
C LEU A 674 -6.57 -0.22 12.50
N TYR A 675 -6.94 -0.97 11.46
CA TYR A 675 -7.44 -0.42 10.21
C TYR A 675 -8.96 -0.40 10.27
N TYR A 676 -9.58 0.70 9.87
CA TYR A 676 -11.04 0.81 9.84
C TYR A 676 -11.53 1.55 8.59
N ARG A 677 -12.66 1.08 8.07
CA ARG A 677 -13.39 1.71 6.97
C ARG A 677 -14.24 2.85 7.55
N THR A 678 -13.68 4.04 7.61
CA THR A 678 -14.35 5.30 8.02
C THR A 678 -15.75 5.39 7.43
N ASP A 679 -15.82 5.17 6.13
CA ASP A 679 -17.00 5.30 5.28
C ASP A 679 -18.12 4.28 5.57
N ILE A 680 -17.75 3.11 6.13
CA ILE A 680 -18.71 2.09 6.61
C ILE A 680 -19.09 2.35 8.07
N LEU A 681 -18.14 2.72 8.94
CA LEU A 681 -18.41 3.01 10.35
C LEU A 681 -19.35 4.22 10.53
N GLU A 682 -19.12 5.30 9.77
CA GLU A 682 -19.99 6.48 9.72
C GLU A 682 -21.44 6.10 9.36
N LYS A 683 -21.66 5.28 8.33
CA LYS A 683 -23.03 4.85 7.95
C LYS A 683 -23.70 4.02 9.06
N LEU A 684 -22.94 3.19 9.76
CA LEU A 684 -23.47 2.33 10.83
C LEU A 684 -23.66 3.08 12.16
N GLY A 685 -23.21 4.35 12.26
CA GLY A 685 -23.23 5.09 13.52
C GLY A 685 -22.30 4.47 14.58
N LEU A 686 -21.19 3.88 14.13
CA LEU A 686 -20.23 3.16 14.95
C LEU A 686 -18.96 3.99 15.16
N ASP A 687 -18.66 4.34 16.41
CA ASP A 687 -17.40 4.95 16.81
C ASP A 687 -16.22 3.97 16.64
N VAL A 688 -15.00 4.49 16.49
CA VAL A 688 -13.77 3.67 16.42
C VAL A 688 -13.50 3.05 17.80
N PRO A 689 -13.35 1.71 17.92
CA PRO A 689 -13.29 1.04 19.22
C PRO A 689 -11.95 1.27 19.92
N ASP A 690 -12.02 1.80 21.13
CA ASP A 690 -10.86 2.19 21.95
C ASP A 690 -10.27 0.98 22.72
N THR A 691 -11.10 -0.01 23.05
CA THR A 691 -10.76 -1.22 23.81
C THR A 691 -11.34 -2.50 23.20
N ILE A 692 -10.83 -3.66 23.63
CA ILE A 692 -11.38 -4.98 23.25
C ILE A 692 -12.84 -5.14 23.71
N GLU A 693 -13.27 -4.44 24.77
CA GLU A 693 -14.69 -4.43 25.18
C GLU A 693 -15.55 -3.68 24.16
N ASP A 694 -15.09 -2.54 23.65
CA ASP A 694 -15.79 -1.77 22.61
C ASP A 694 -15.90 -2.57 21.30
N VAL A 695 -14.86 -3.36 20.95
CA VAL A 695 -14.94 -4.34 19.85
C VAL A 695 -16.07 -5.35 20.11
N LYS A 696 -16.12 -5.98 21.28
CA LYS A 696 -17.17 -6.97 21.62
C LYS A 696 -18.58 -6.37 21.62
N LEU A 697 -18.73 -5.10 22.01
CA LEU A 697 -19.98 -4.35 21.96
C LEU A 697 -20.39 -3.95 20.53
N MET A 698 -19.42 -3.70 19.64
CA MET A 698 -19.65 -3.42 18.21
C MET A 698 -20.10 -4.65 17.41
N LEU A 699 -19.58 -5.84 17.75
CA LEU A 699 -19.75 -7.06 16.95
C LEU A 699 -21.20 -7.42 16.58
N PRO A 700 -22.22 -7.31 17.45
CA PRO A 700 -23.61 -7.59 17.06
C PRO A 700 -24.11 -6.76 15.88
N GLU A 701 -23.72 -5.48 15.79
CA GLU A 701 -24.18 -4.54 14.75
C GLU A 701 -23.49 -4.78 13.40
N LEU A 702 -22.23 -5.24 13.43
CA LEU A 702 -21.54 -5.78 12.26
C LEU A 702 -22.14 -7.12 11.81
N GLN A 703 -22.27 -8.07 12.74
CA GLN A 703 -22.62 -9.47 12.42
C GLN A 703 -24.08 -9.63 11.96
N ILE A 704 -25.03 -8.82 12.45
CA ILE A 704 -26.41 -8.80 11.91
C ILE A 704 -26.45 -8.32 10.45
N ARG A 705 -25.42 -7.60 9.99
CA ARG A 705 -25.24 -7.19 8.59
C ARG A 705 -24.33 -8.13 7.78
N GLY A 706 -23.78 -9.16 8.42
CA GLY A 706 -22.82 -10.10 7.83
C GLY A 706 -21.38 -9.58 7.74
N LEU A 707 -21.10 -8.43 8.36
CA LEU A 707 -19.77 -7.87 8.54
C LEU A 707 -19.13 -8.46 9.81
N ASN A 708 -17.80 -8.40 9.95
CA ASN A 708 -17.12 -8.89 11.15
C ASN A 708 -15.78 -8.17 11.40
N PHE A 709 -15.23 -8.31 12.60
CA PHE A 709 -13.90 -7.79 12.95
C PHE A 709 -12.79 -8.81 12.60
N TYR A 710 -11.63 -8.34 12.14
CA TYR A 710 -10.44 -9.18 11.90
C TYR A 710 -9.40 -9.04 13.03
N TYR A 711 -8.94 -10.18 13.55
CA TYR A 711 -7.86 -10.26 14.53
C TYR A 711 -6.68 -11.11 13.98
N PRO A 712 -5.40 -10.74 14.20
CA PRO A 712 -4.23 -11.29 13.51
C PRO A 712 -4.10 -12.81 13.44
N THR A 713 -4.50 -13.54 14.49
CA THR A 713 -4.41 -15.01 14.50
C THR A 713 -5.27 -15.69 13.43
N ALA A 714 -6.23 -15.00 12.81
CA ALA A 714 -7.00 -15.50 11.68
C ALA A 714 -6.22 -15.46 10.35
N GLY A 715 -5.31 -14.48 10.15
CA GLY A 715 -4.47 -14.42 8.94
C GLY A 715 -3.20 -15.28 9.04
N MET A 716 -2.76 -15.57 10.27
CA MET A 716 -1.73 -16.59 10.51
C MET A 716 -2.28 -17.97 10.14
N GLY A 717 -1.49 -18.78 9.44
CA GLY A 717 -1.87 -20.15 9.06
C GLY A 717 -1.96 -21.11 10.26
N SER A 718 -1.69 -22.41 10.04
CA SER A 718 -1.75 -23.41 11.12
C SER A 718 -0.76 -23.15 12.28
N PHE A 719 0.30 -22.36 12.03
CA PHE A 719 1.24 -21.87 13.04
C PHE A 719 0.92 -20.41 13.39
N LYS A 720 0.62 -20.15 14.66
CA LYS A 720 0.38 -18.82 15.23
C LYS A 720 1.67 -18.37 15.94
N THR A 721 2.27 -17.28 15.50
CA THR A 721 3.51 -16.75 16.10
C THR A 721 3.23 -16.06 17.45
N PHE A 722 4.28 -15.65 18.15
CA PHE A 722 4.13 -14.78 19.32
C PHE A 722 3.35 -13.50 18.98
N HIS A 723 3.58 -12.89 17.80
CA HIS A 723 2.93 -11.64 17.39
C HIS A 723 1.39 -11.68 17.46
N GLY A 724 0.78 -12.86 17.26
CA GLY A 724 -0.68 -13.02 17.38
C GLY A 724 -1.16 -13.54 18.75
N THR A 725 -0.28 -14.22 19.50
CA THR A 725 -0.64 -14.97 20.73
C THR A 725 -0.24 -14.29 22.03
N THR A 726 0.75 -13.39 22.02
CA THR A 726 1.20 -12.65 23.21
C THR A 726 0.55 -11.29 23.47
N PRO A 727 0.00 -10.52 22.49
CA PRO A 727 -0.56 -9.18 22.75
C PRO A 727 -1.52 -9.15 23.94
N LEU A 728 -2.61 -9.93 23.88
CA LEU A 728 -3.59 -9.97 24.96
C LEU A 728 -3.05 -10.55 26.29
N ILE A 729 -2.05 -11.44 26.25
CA ILE A 729 -1.35 -11.89 27.47
C ILE A 729 -0.66 -10.69 28.16
N PHE A 730 0.08 -9.89 27.40
CA PHE A 730 0.80 -8.72 27.92
C PHE A 730 -0.16 -7.57 28.29
N GLN A 731 -1.23 -7.36 27.52
CA GLN A 731 -2.29 -6.39 27.86
C GLN A 731 -3.06 -6.75 29.13
N TYR A 732 -3.23 -8.03 29.47
CA TYR A 732 -3.70 -8.46 30.80
C TYR A 732 -2.61 -8.44 31.89
N GLY A 733 -1.34 -8.24 31.52
CA GLY A 733 -0.20 -8.19 32.43
C GLY A 733 0.27 -9.57 32.90
N GLY A 734 0.03 -10.61 32.10
CA GLY A 734 0.65 -11.93 32.24
C GLY A 734 2.02 -12.02 31.57
N SER A 735 2.71 -13.13 31.79
CA SER A 735 4.02 -13.44 31.19
C SER A 735 4.06 -14.86 30.65
N LEU A 736 5.05 -15.13 29.78
CA LEU A 736 5.30 -16.49 29.26
C LEU A 736 6.10 -17.35 30.26
N TYR A 737 6.95 -16.69 31.05
CA TYR A 737 7.93 -17.29 31.94
C TYR A 737 7.87 -16.66 33.33
N GLU A 738 8.38 -17.39 34.32
CA GLU A 738 8.72 -16.85 35.64
C GLU A 738 10.04 -16.04 35.56
N LYS A 739 10.65 -15.66 36.70
CA LYS A 739 11.95 -14.94 36.71
C LYS A 739 13.08 -15.67 35.95
N THR A 740 13.05 -17.00 35.90
CA THR A 740 14.10 -17.82 35.28
C THR A 740 13.51 -18.85 34.31
N ALA A 741 14.27 -19.21 33.27
CA ALA A 741 13.82 -20.08 32.18
C ALA A 741 13.36 -21.48 32.63
N GLY A 742 13.72 -21.92 33.85
CA GLY A 742 13.32 -23.22 34.39
C GLY A 742 11.81 -23.39 34.60
N ASN A 743 11.02 -22.30 34.66
CA ASN A 743 9.58 -22.35 34.89
C ASN A 743 8.79 -21.42 33.95
N THR A 744 7.62 -21.91 33.49
CA THR A 744 6.69 -21.17 32.63
C THR A 744 5.52 -20.59 33.40
N ALA A 745 5.19 -19.32 33.13
CA ALA A 745 4.08 -18.60 33.76
C ALA A 745 2.74 -18.78 33.01
N LEU A 746 2.68 -19.68 32.01
CA LEU A 746 1.48 -19.96 31.19
C LEU A 746 0.27 -20.51 31.98
N SER A 747 0.46 -20.88 33.24
CA SER A 747 -0.61 -21.31 34.14
C SER A 747 -1.01 -20.26 35.19
N SER A 748 -0.35 -19.09 35.18
CA SER A 748 -0.68 -17.94 36.04
C SER A 748 -2.04 -17.35 35.67
N GLU A 749 -2.69 -16.70 36.62
CA GLU A 749 -4.05 -16.17 36.45
C GLU A 749 -4.13 -15.15 35.31
N LYS A 750 -3.20 -14.18 35.24
CA LYS A 750 -3.18 -13.15 34.20
C LYS A 750 -2.88 -13.69 32.80
N THR A 751 -1.98 -14.67 32.68
CA THR A 751 -1.69 -15.31 31.39
C THR A 751 -2.87 -16.16 30.92
N VAL A 752 -3.56 -16.85 31.84
CA VAL A 752 -4.80 -17.56 31.54
C VAL A 752 -5.91 -16.59 31.14
N GLN A 753 -6.06 -15.43 31.79
CA GLN A 753 -7.03 -14.39 31.42
C GLN A 753 -6.80 -13.87 30.00
N GLY A 754 -5.59 -13.39 29.69
CA GLY A 754 -5.28 -12.86 28.36
C GLY A 754 -5.35 -13.90 27.22
N PHE A 755 -5.03 -15.17 27.50
CA PHE A 755 -5.25 -16.25 26.54
C PHE A 755 -6.73 -16.66 26.43
N THR A 756 -7.52 -16.51 27.50
CA THR A 756 -8.97 -16.74 27.47
C THR A 756 -9.64 -15.71 26.56
N GLU A 757 -9.41 -14.41 26.79
CA GLU A 757 -9.91 -13.32 25.92
C GLU A 757 -9.59 -13.60 24.44
N LEU A 758 -8.32 -13.90 24.13
CA LEU A 758 -7.88 -14.24 22.78
C LEU A 758 -8.69 -15.37 22.15
N THR A 759 -9.01 -16.43 22.91
CA THR A 759 -9.78 -17.57 22.38
C THR A 759 -11.28 -17.30 22.33
N GLU A 760 -11.84 -16.54 23.29
CA GLU A 760 -13.27 -16.25 23.38
C GLU A 760 -13.75 -15.32 22.27
N LEU A 761 -12.89 -14.44 21.74
CA LEU A 761 -13.15 -13.69 20.50
C LEU A 761 -13.64 -14.62 19.37
N PHE A 762 -13.07 -15.81 19.24
CA PHE A 762 -13.45 -16.79 18.21
C PHE A 762 -14.54 -17.76 18.68
N THR A 763 -14.46 -18.27 19.91
CA THR A 763 -15.37 -19.34 20.40
C THR A 763 -16.69 -18.84 20.98
N ILE A 764 -16.76 -17.56 21.39
CA ILE A 764 -17.97 -16.93 21.93
C ILE A 764 -18.44 -15.80 21.01
N TYR A 765 -17.55 -14.87 20.64
CA TYR A 765 -17.90 -13.69 19.85
C TYR A 765 -17.83 -13.92 18.32
N ASN A 766 -17.53 -15.15 17.89
CA ASN A 766 -17.66 -15.61 16.50
C ASN A 766 -16.85 -14.76 15.50
N LEU A 767 -15.63 -14.35 15.86
CA LEU A 767 -14.66 -13.83 14.89
C LEU A 767 -14.26 -14.93 13.88
N PRO A 768 -13.90 -14.58 12.63
CA PRO A 768 -13.52 -15.57 11.62
C PRO A 768 -12.19 -16.25 11.99
N VAL A 769 -12.17 -17.59 12.07
CA VAL A 769 -10.99 -18.36 12.53
C VAL A 769 -9.84 -18.45 11.52
N GLU A 770 -10.14 -18.22 10.24
CA GLU A 770 -9.19 -18.26 9.12
C GLU A 770 -9.60 -17.20 8.08
N VAL A 771 -8.67 -16.30 7.73
CA VAL A 771 -8.87 -15.19 6.79
C VAL A 771 -7.62 -15.09 5.90
N PRO A 772 -7.58 -15.76 4.74
CA PRO A 772 -6.37 -15.86 3.92
C PRO A 772 -5.81 -14.54 3.38
N SER A 773 -6.61 -13.46 3.34
CA SER A 773 -6.13 -12.12 3.01
C SER A 773 -7.07 -11.05 3.58
N PHE A 774 -6.75 -10.53 4.77
CA PHE A 774 -7.50 -9.40 5.35
C PHE A 774 -7.54 -8.19 4.39
N TYR A 775 -6.44 -7.92 3.67
CA TYR A 775 -6.37 -6.91 2.62
C TYR A 775 -7.54 -6.99 1.63
N GLN A 776 -7.81 -8.15 1.02
CA GLN A 776 -8.92 -8.27 0.05
C GLN A 776 -10.30 -8.13 0.74
N HIS A 777 -10.46 -8.65 1.95
CA HIS A 777 -11.71 -8.52 2.72
C HIS A 777 -12.02 -7.07 3.14
N PHE A 778 -11.00 -6.30 3.49
CA PHE A 778 -11.09 -4.88 3.87
C PHE A 778 -11.29 -3.97 2.64
N ARG A 779 -10.56 -4.25 1.55
CA ARG A 779 -10.75 -3.64 0.21
C ARG A 779 -12.20 -3.79 -0.25
N ASN A 780 -12.76 -4.99 -0.11
CA ASN A 780 -14.14 -5.32 -0.43
C ASN A 780 -15.17 -4.89 0.63
N GLY A 781 -14.73 -4.37 1.79
CA GLY A 781 -15.58 -3.84 2.86
C GLY A 781 -16.32 -4.87 3.73
N ASN A 782 -16.10 -6.18 3.55
CA ASN A 782 -16.84 -7.22 4.29
C ASN A 782 -16.18 -7.61 5.64
N LEU A 783 -14.89 -7.34 5.81
CA LEU A 783 -14.25 -7.17 7.11
C LEU A 783 -13.82 -5.69 7.22
N PRO A 784 -14.75 -4.76 7.56
CA PRO A 784 -14.50 -3.33 7.48
C PRO A 784 -13.57 -2.79 8.58
N ILE A 785 -13.18 -3.63 9.54
CA ILE A 785 -12.37 -3.23 10.68
C ILE A 785 -11.52 -4.41 11.19
N GLY A 786 -10.28 -4.14 11.60
CA GLY A 786 -9.43 -5.15 12.20
C GLY A 786 -7.97 -4.73 12.40
N ILE A 787 -7.23 -5.51 13.19
CA ILE A 787 -5.84 -5.22 13.55
C ILE A 787 -4.91 -5.94 12.57
N ALA A 788 -3.98 -5.21 11.94
CA ALA A 788 -2.99 -5.78 11.02
C ALA A 788 -1.63 -5.06 11.09
N GLU A 789 -0.63 -5.58 10.40
CA GLU A 789 0.77 -5.10 10.47
C GLU A 789 1.15 -4.12 9.34
N TYR A 790 2.39 -3.60 9.36
CA TYR A 790 2.92 -2.67 8.35
C TYR A 790 2.68 -3.12 6.89
N GLY A 791 2.76 -4.43 6.61
CA GLY A 791 2.49 -4.97 5.27
C GLY A 791 1.09 -4.65 4.73
N MET A 792 0.09 -4.50 5.61
CA MET A 792 -1.26 -4.07 5.23
C MET A 792 -1.27 -2.60 4.78
N TYR A 793 -0.56 -1.72 5.50
CA TYR A 793 -0.45 -0.31 5.17
C TYR A 793 0.12 -0.09 3.76
N ASN A 794 1.26 -0.73 3.48
CA ASN A 794 1.94 -0.62 2.18
C ASN A 794 1.05 -1.15 1.03
N LEU A 795 0.34 -2.27 1.24
CA LEU A 795 -0.65 -2.78 0.27
C LEU A 795 -1.82 -1.82 0.04
N LEU A 796 -2.39 -1.22 1.09
CA LEU A 796 -3.53 -0.32 0.95
C LEU A 796 -3.19 0.95 0.16
N ILE A 797 -2.09 1.65 0.50
CA ILE A 797 -1.76 2.91 -0.19
C ILE A 797 -1.31 2.68 -1.65
N ASN A 798 -0.70 1.54 -1.97
CA ASN A 798 -0.12 1.28 -3.29
C ASN A 798 -0.98 0.40 -4.22
N ALA A 799 -1.95 -0.38 -3.70
CA ALA A 799 -2.74 -1.32 -4.50
C ALA A 799 -4.27 -1.19 -4.36
N ALA A 800 -4.79 -0.33 -3.46
CA ALA A 800 -6.24 -0.11 -3.27
C ALA A 800 -6.73 1.34 -3.54
N PRO A 801 -6.35 2.00 -4.66
CA PRO A 801 -6.62 3.42 -4.88
C PRO A 801 -8.11 3.79 -4.87
N GLU A 802 -9.00 2.87 -5.26
CA GLU A 802 -10.45 3.05 -5.22
C GLU A 802 -11.05 3.33 -3.82
N ILE A 803 -10.39 2.86 -2.75
CA ILE A 803 -10.81 3.12 -1.36
C ILE A 803 -9.88 4.08 -0.62
N ALA A 804 -8.96 4.78 -1.30
CA ALA A 804 -7.97 5.65 -0.65
C ALA A 804 -8.57 6.84 0.13
N ASN A 805 -9.88 7.07 0.02
CA ASN A 805 -10.65 8.12 0.71
C ASN A 805 -11.67 7.52 1.72
N SER A 806 -11.56 6.21 2.00
CA SER A 806 -12.58 5.38 2.68
C SER A 806 -12.00 4.52 3.81
N TRP A 807 -10.74 4.73 4.20
CA TRP A 807 -10.14 4.09 5.38
C TRP A 807 -9.17 5.04 6.09
N ASP A 808 -8.89 4.70 7.34
CA ASP A 808 -7.93 5.36 8.24
C ASP A 808 -7.41 4.30 9.25
N ILE A 809 -6.47 4.67 10.11
CA ILE A 809 -5.93 3.82 11.19
C ILE A 809 -6.08 4.43 12.58
N ALA A 810 -6.11 3.58 13.60
CA ALA A 810 -6.10 3.95 15.01
C ALA A 810 -5.15 3.04 15.82
N PRO A 811 -4.74 3.44 17.05
CA PRO A 811 -4.03 2.55 17.96
C PRO A 811 -4.84 1.27 18.25
N VAL A 812 -4.15 0.15 18.47
CA VAL A 812 -4.81 -1.16 18.66
C VAL A 812 -5.76 -1.13 19.86
N PRO A 813 -7.03 -1.61 19.75
CA PRO A 813 -7.94 -1.70 20.87
C PRO A 813 -7.31 -2.49 22.02
N GLY A 814 -7.15 -1.84 23.16
CA GLY A 814 -6.41 -2.41 24.29
C GLY A 814 -7.29 -2.94 25.42
N VAL A 815 -6.66 -3.32 26.52
CA VAL A 815 -7.34 -3.70 27.77
C VAL A 815 -7.25 -2.54 28.77
N ARG A 816 -8.41 -2.01 29.18
CA ARG A 816 -8.49 -0.94 30.19
C ARG A 816 -8.12 -1.47 31.58
N LYS A 817 -7.26 -0.72 32.26
CA LYS A 817 -6.70 -1.01 33.59
C LYS A 817 -7.51 -0.29 34.69
N GLU A 818 -7.31 -0.71 35.94
CA GLU A 818 -7.97 -0.13 37.13
C GLU A 818 -7.65 1.37 37.35
N ASN A 819 -6.49 1.85 36.85
CA ASN A 819 -6.09 3.26 36.87
C ASN A 819 -6.68 4.08 35.70
N GLY A 820 -7.47 3.48 34.81
CA GLY A 820 -8.08 4.10 33.62
C GLY A 820 -7.24 4.03 32.35
N GLU A 821 -5.95 3.74 32.46
CA GLU A 821 -4.99 3.49 31.37
C GLU A 821 -5.47 2.34 30.46
N ILE A 822 -5.08 2.34 29.19
CA ILE A 822 -5.43 1.28 28.24
C ILE A 822 -4.13 0.66 27.74
N ALA A 823 -3.85 -0.57 28.16
CA ALA A 823 -2.67 -1.28 27.68
C ALA A 823 -2.92 -1.81 26.27
N ARG A 824 -2.17 -1.32 25.28
CA ARG A 824 -2.28 -1.68 23.86
C ARG A 824 -1.12 -2.55 23.36
N TYR A 825 -0.48 -3.30 24.27
CA TYR A 825 0.75 -4.04 23.97
C TYR A 825 0.65 -4.91 22.71
N THR A 826 1.61 -4.74 21.79
CA THR A 826 1.78 -5.53 20.57
C THR A 826 3.24 -5.94 20.39
N SER A 827 3.49 -6.95 19.56
CA SER A 827 4.82 -7.14 18.95
C SER A 827 5.17 -5.97 18.03
N GLY A 828 6.44 -5.88 17.66
CA GLY A 828 6.98 -4.89 16.72
C GLY A 828 8.37 -5.21 16.14
N GLY A 829 8.91 -6.40 16.41
CA GLY A 829 10.17 -6.85 15.82
C GLY A 829 10.06 -7.08 14.31
N ALA A 830 10.93 -6.43 13.55
CA ALA A 830 11.14 -6.66 12.11
C ALA A 830 12.58 -7.13 11.86
N GLU A 831 13.47 -6.23 11.46
CA GLU A 831 14.87 -6.51 11.17
C GLU A 831 15.85 -5.82 12.13
N SER A 832 17.08 -6.34 12.20
CA SER A 832 18.13 -5.89 13.12
C SER A 832 19.53 -6.01 12.49
N CYS A 833 20.49 -5.30 13.09
CA CYS A 833 21.93 -5.39 12.83
C CYS A 833 22.63 -6.15 13.97
N VAL A 834 23.67 -6.92 13.66
CA VAL A 834 24.53 -7.62 14.64
C VAL A 834 26.00 -7.52 14.25
N ILE A 835 26.88 -7.46 15.25
CA ILE A 835 28.34 -7.51 15.09
C ILE A 835 28.81 -8.93 15.47
N PHE A 836 29.60 -9.57 14.60
CA PHE A 836 30.24 -10.85 14.92
C PHE A 836 31.48 -10.65 15.79
N LYS A 837 31.70 -11.58 16.72
CA LYS A 837 32.84 -11.54 17.63
C LYS A 837 34.15 -11.74 16.87
N SER A 838 35.10 -10.84 17.07
CA SER A 838 36.29 -10.71 16.23
C SER A 838 37.49 -10.24 17.06
N ASN A 839 38.29 -9.32 16.54
CA ASN A 839 39.26 -8.54 17.31
C ASN A 839 38.75 -7.11 17.52
N GLU A 840 39.31 -6.42 18.53
CA GLU A 840 38.91 -5.08 18.97
C GLU A 840 38.92 -4.02 17.85
N GLU A 841 39.87 -4.07 16.91
CA GLU A 841 39.93 -3.14 15.77
C GLU A 841 38.72 -3.32 14.86
N ARG A 842 38.40 -4.57 14.47
CA ARG A 842 37.24 -4.86 13.61
C ARG A 842 35.90 -4.68 14.33
N GLU A 843 35.81 -5.00 15.61
CA GLU A 843 34.62 -4.77 16.44
C GLU A 843 34.31 -3.27 16.55
N ASN A 844 35.33 -2.42 16.77
CA ASN A 844 35.15 -0.96 16.77
C ASN A 844 34.80 -0.41 15.38
N MET A 845 35.42 -0.90 14.30
CA MET A 845 35.04 -0.50 12.93
C MET A 845 33.58 -0.87 12.59
N ALA A 846 33.13 -2.04 13.04
CA ALA A 846 31.74 -2.49 12.91
C ALA A 846 30.77 -1.63 13.72
N TRP A 847 31.19 -1.19 14.91
CA TRP A 847 30.39 -0.30 15.76
C TRP A 847 30.26 1.11 15.19
N GLU A 848 31.33 1.72 14.70
CA GLU A 848 31.28 3.01 13.99
C GLU A 848 30.36 2.96 12.77
N TYR A 849 30.36 1.84 12.04
CA TYR A 849 29.41 1.61 10.95
C TYR A 849 27.97 1.55 11.44
N ILE A 850 27.64 0.79 12.49
CA ILE A 850 26.26 0.70 13.01
C ILE A 850 25.79 2.05 13.57
N LYS A 851 26.68 2.82 14.23
CA LYS A 851 26.40 4.18 14.71
C LYS A 851 26.00 5.13 13.59
N TRP A 852 26.74 5.10 12.48
CA TRP A 852 26.42 5.83 11.25
C TRP A 852 25.13 5.32 10.60
N TRP A 853 25.02 4.01 10.37
CA TRP A 853 23.89 3.40 9.66
C TRP A 853 22.55 3.71 10.34
N THR A 854 22.52 3.59 11.67
CA THR A 854 21.32 3.84 12.50
C THR A 854 21.21 5.30 12.99
N SER A 855 22.04 6.21 12.49
CA SER A 855 21.90 7.65 12.77
C SER A 855 20.64 8.21 12.10
N LYS A 856 20.11 9.30 12.66
CA LYS A 856 18.86 9.91 12.20
C LYS A 856 18.98 10.34 10.74
N GLU A 857 20.03 11.09 10.43
CA GLU A 857 20.29 11.70 9.12
C GLU A 857 20.39 10.63 8.03
N VAL A 858 21.15 9.55 8.28
CA VAL A 858 21.33 8.45 7.34
C VAL A 858 20.03 7.67 7.13
N GLN A 859 19.24 7.42 8.18
CA GLN A 859 17.97 6.72 8.05
C GLN A 859 16.90 7.55 7.29
N VAL A 860 16.90 8.87 7.45
CA VAL A 860 16.05 9.79 6.67
C VAL A 860 16.50 9.85 5.20
N GLU A 861 17.79 10.10 4.95
CA GLU A 861 18.36 10.19 3.59
C GLU A 861 18.16 8.88 2.81
N TYR A 862 18.39 7.74 3.46
CA TYR A 862 18.18 6.41 2.87
C TYR A 862 16.72 6.15 2.50
N GLY A 863 15.78 6.40 3.44
CA GLY A 863 14.36 6.16 3.21
C GLY A 863 13.76 7.08 2.14
N GLN A 864 14.13 8.37 2.15
CA GLN A 864 13.74 9.31 1.09
C GLN A 864 14.34 8.88 -0.27
N THR A 865 15.64 8.56 -0.32
CA THR A 865 16.31 8.14 -1.56
C THR A 865 15.66 6.89 -2.18
N LEU A 866 15.29 5.91 -1.35
CA LEU A 866 14.60 4.71 -1.81
C LEU A 866 13.26 5.03 -2.50
N GLN A 867 12.41 5.83 -1.88
CA GLN A 867 11.10 6.17 -2.45
C GLN A 867 11.22 7.10 -3.65
N ILE A 868 12.10 8.10 -3.60
CA ILE A 868 12.36 9.03 -4.72
C ILE A 868 12.78 8.23 -5.97
N ALA A 869 13.75 7.31 -5.83
CA ALA A 869 14.30 6.56 -6.95
C ALA A 869 13.43 5.37 -7.40
N TYR A 870 12.76 4.67 -6.47
CA TYR A 870 12.14 3.37 -6.78
C TYR A 870 10.60 3.32 -6.67
N GLY A 871 9.97 4.18 -5.87
CA GLY A 871 8.51 4.30 -5.78
C GLY A 871 7.93 4.30 -4.36
N PRO A 872 6.65 4.72 -4.19
CA PRO A 872 5.97 4.75 -2.91
C PRO A 872 5.79 3.38 -2.25
N GLU A 873 6.01 2.27 -2.97
CA GLU A 873 6.09 0.92 -2.39
C GLU A 873 7.38 0.66 -1.58
N TYR A 874 8.43 1.48 -1.75
CA TYR A 874 9.72 1.37 -1.06
C TYR A 874 9.77 2.16 0.27
N ILE A 875 8.69 2.19 1.04
CA ILE A 875 8.65 2.87 2.36
C ILE A 875 9.67 2.24 3.31
N TRP A 876 10.49 3.07 3.96
CA TRP A 876 11.48 2.64 4.94
C TRP A 876 10.91 2.72 6.36
N ASN A 877 10.55 1.57 6.93
CA ASN A 877 10.06 1.44 8.30
C ASN A 877 11.20 1.37 9.33
N THR A 878 12.06 2.40 9.36
CA THR A 878 13.19 2.50 10.31
C THR A 878 12.74 2.36 11.76
N ALA A 879 13.55 1.71 12.58
CA ALA A 879 13.32 1.62 14.03
C ALA A 879 13.74 2.91 14.78
N ASN A 880 14.57 3.76 14.17
CA ASN A 880 14.98 5.03 14.76
C ASN A 880 13.79 6.00 14.77
N LEU A 881 13.26 6.31 15.96
CA LEU A 881 12.01 7.06 16.09
C LEU A 881 12.12 8.52 15.64
N GLU A 882 13.31 9.13 15.73
CA GLU A 882 13.56 10.49 15.24
C GLU A 882 13.59 10.54 13.71
N ALA A 883 14.15 9.50 13.06
CA ALA A 883 14.12 9.37 11.62
C ALA A 883 12.71 9.04 11.10
N PHE A 884 11.98 8.16 11.81
CA PHE A 884 10.60 7.82 11.47
C PHE A 884 9.69 9.06 11.45
N ALA A 885 9.88 9.99 12.39
CA ALA A 885 9.14 11.25 12.46
C ALA A 885 9.34 12.13 11.21
N GLU A 886 10.55 12.16 10.63
CA GLU A 886 10.90 12.99 9.47
C GLU A 886 10.70 12.30 8.11
N LEU A 887 10.49 10.98 8.09
CA LEU A 887 10.20 10.26 6.85
C LEU A 887 8.80 10.61 6.29
N PRO A 888 8.65 10.57 4.94
CA PRO A 888 7.43 10.97 4.23
C PRO A 888 6.36 9.87 4.25
N TRP A 889 5.89 9.55 5.45
CA TRP A 889 4.61 8.90 5.71
C TRP A 889 3.50 9.95 5.69
N ASP A 890 2.26 9.51 5.42
CA ASP A 890 1.05 10.32 5.62
C ASP A 890 1.04 10.92 7.04
N THR A 891 0.72 12.20 7.14
CA THR A 891 0.89 12.99 8.36
C THR A 891 0.05 12.49 9.53
N ASP A 892 -1.23 12.17 9.32
CA ASP A 892 -2.14 11.74 10.40
C ASP A 892 -1.89 10.27 10.76
N HIS A 893 -1.71 9.40 9.76
CA HIS A 893 -1.33 8.00 9.99
C HIS A 893 0.00 7.86 10.75
N LYS A 894 1.00 8.73 10.46
CA LYS A 894 2.29 8.73 11.17
C LYS A 894 2.12 9.04 12.66
N ALA A 895 1.24 9.97 13.02
CA ALA A 895 0.95 10.27 14.43
C ALA A 895 0.35 9.06 15.17
N VAL A 896 -0.57 8.34 14.52
CA VAL A 896 -1.15 7.09 15.05
C VAL A 896 -0.10 6.00 15.27
N ILE A 897 0.80 5.81 14.29
CA ILE A 897 1.89 4.83 14.40
C ILE A 897 2.85 5.21 15.53
N MET A 898 3.21 6.49 15.67
CA MET A 898 4.08 6.99 16.75
C MET A 898 3.45 6.96 18.16
N GLU A 899 2.12 6.91 18.27
CA GLU A 899 1.45 6.56 19.54
C GLU A 899 1.57 5.05 19.81
N GLN A 900 1.31 4.22 18.79
CA GLN A 900 1.35 2.77 18.93
C GLN A 900 2.75 2.21 19.23
N THR A 901 3.85 2.85 18.78
CA THR A 901 5.21 2.37 19.08
C THR A 901 5.53 2.38 20.58
N LYS A 902 4.89 3.26 21.38
CA LYS A 902 5.00 3.28 22.85
C LYS A 902 4.53 1.98 23.51
N TRP A 903 3.72 1.19 22.79
CA TRP A 903 3.12 -0.06 23.23
C TRP A 903 3.79 -1.30 22.62
N ILE A 904 4.97 -1.18 21.99
CA ILE A 904 5.70 -2.34 21.48
C ILE A 904 6.43 -3.06 22.63
N LEU A 905 6.16 -4.35 22.78
CA LEU A 905 6.81 -5.24 23.74
C LEU A 905 6.96 -6.65 23.13
N GLU A 906 8.20 -7.03 22.78
CA GLU A 906 8.45 -8.37 22.24
C GLU A 906 8.47 -9.48 23.29
N ALA A 907 8.20 -10.70 22.83
CA ALA A 907 8.35 -11.89 23.65
C ALA A 907 9.83 -12.20 23.92
N PRO A 908 10.27 -12.36 25.19
CA PRO A 908 11.66 -12.65 25.50
C PRO A 908 12.10 -13.98 24.92
N ARG A 909 13.26 -13.99 24.28
CA ARG A 909 13.88 -15.18 23.69
C ARG A 909 14.88 -15.77 24.68
N LEU A 910 14.81 -17.08 24.85
CA LEU A 910 15.59 -17.91 25.76
C LEU A 910 15.73 -19.36 25.24
N PRO A 911 16.62 -20.21 25.79
CA PRO A 911 16.88 -21.55 25.28
C PRO A 911 15.61 -22.44 25.23
N GLY A 912 15.10 -22.70 24.02
CA GLY A 912 13.87 -23.48 23.81
C GLY A 912 12.61 -22.69 23.47
N SER A 913 12.69 -21.38 23.27
CA SER A 913 11.53 -20.49 23.00
C SER A 913 10.64 -20.92 21.83
N TYR A 914 11.21 -21.53 20.78
CA TYR A 914 10.43 -22.08 19.66
C TYR A 914 9.40 -23.13 20.11
N MET A 915 9.64 -23.84 21.22
CA MET A 915 8.68 -24.76 21.82
C MET A 915 7.53 -24.03 22.51
N VAL A 916 7.79 -22.85 23.10
CA VAL A 916 6.76 -22.02 23.73
C VAL A 916 5.83 -21.46 22.68
N GLU A 917 6.39 -20.87 21.62
CA GLU A 917 5.66 -20.35 20.47
C GLU A 917 4.82 -21.46 19.80
N ARG A 918 5.42 -22.64 19.56
CA ARG A 918 4.72 -23.79 18.98
C ARG A 918 3.63 -24.36 19.89
N GLU A 919 3.87 -24.50 21.20
CA GLU A 919 2.85 -25.08 22.09
C GLU A 919 1.74 -24.07 22.45
N LEU A 920 1.99 -22.75 22.36
CA LEU A 920 0.93 -21.73 22.35
C LEU A 920 0.10 -21.80 21.06
N SER A 921 0.73 -21.92 19.89
CA SER A 921 0.02 -22.18 18.63
C SER A 921 -0.83 -23.46 18.70
N ASN A 922 -0.28 -24.55 19.24
CA ASN A 922 -1.02 -25.78 19.46
C ASN A 922 -2.19 -25.58 20.44
N ALA A 923 -1.99 -24.77 21.48
CA ALA A 923 -3.03 -24.48 22.46
C ALA A 923 -4.18 -23.65 21.87
N TYR A 924 -3.86 -22.62 21.07
CA TYR A 924 -4.85 -21.81 20.35
C TYR A 924 -5.69 -22.69 19.42
N ASN A 925 -5.05 -23.48 18.57
CA ASN A 925 -5.75 -24.38 17.64
C ASN A 925 -6.60 -25.41 18.39
N ALA A 926 -6.10 -25.96 19.50
CA ALA A 926 -6.82 -26.93 20.32
C ALA A 926 -8.09 -26.33 20.99
N VAL A 927 -8.06 -25.07 21.42
CA VAL A 927 -9.24 -24.41 22.00
C VAL A 927 -10.20 -23.94 20.91
N VAL A 928 -9.70 -23.19 19.93
CA VAL A 928 -10.52 -22.49 18.92
C VAL A 928 -11.07 -23.41 17.84
N VAL A 929 -10.29 -24.41 17.39
CA VAL A 929 -10.66 -25.30 16.28
C VAL A 929 -11.13 -26.67 16.76
N ASP A 930 -10.42 -27.27 17.73
CA ASP A 930 -10.81 -28.59 18.26
C ASP A 930 -11.83 -28.52 19.44
N GLY A 931 -12.19 -27.33 19.92
CA GLY A 931 -13.16 -27.13 21.01
C GLY A 931 -12.74 -27.71 22.37
N LYS A 932 -11.43 -27.80 22.64
CA LYS A 932 -10.89 -28.39 23.90
C LYS A 932 -10.83 -27.37 25.03
N ASP A 933 -10.90 -27.88 26.25
CA ASP A 933 -10.73 -27.08 27.47
C ASP A 933 -9.36 -26.37 27.52
N LEU A 934 -9.40 -25.05 27.68
CA LEU A 934 -8.22 -24.17 27.69
C LEU A 934 -7.24 -24.51 28.82
N ARG A 935 -7.74 -24.80 30.02
CA ARG A 935 -6.89 -25.06 31.20
C ARG A 935 -6.20 -26.42 31.08
N ILE A 936 -6.87 -27.47 30.60
CA ILE A 936 -6.26 -28.79 30.30
C ILE A 936 -5.20 -28.65 29.20
N THR A 937 -5.49 -27.83 28.20
CA THR A 937 -4.62 -27.60 27.04
C THR A 937 -3.33 -26.85 27.44
N LEU A 938 -3.42 -25.72 28.14
CA LEU A 938 -2.24 -25.00 28.66
C LEU A 938 -1.42 -25.84 29.64
N ASN A 939 -2.06 -26.60 30.54
CA ASN A 939 -1.37 -27.56 31.43
C ASN A 939 -0.67 -28.71 30.68
N THR A 940 -1.03 -28.96 29.41
CA THR A 940 -0.35 -29.93 28.54
C THR A 940 0.80 -29.27 27.78
N ALA A 941 0.63 -28.02 27.32
CA ALA A 941 1.69 -27.21 26.73
C ALA A 941 2.87 -27.02 27.71
N VAL A 942 2.60 -26.58 28.95
CA VAL A 942 3.60 -26.40 30.02
C VAL A 942 4.51 -27.63 30.19
N LYS A 943 3.94 -28.85 30.21
CA LYS A 943 4.70 -30.11 30.37
C LYS A 943 5.63 -30.40 29.19
N ARG A 944 5.24 -30.00 27.97
CA ARG A 944 6.07 -30.15 26.76
C ARG A 944 7.17 -29.11 26.72
N ILE A 945 6.82 -27.85 27.03
CA ILE A 945 7.75 -26.72 27.09
C ILE A 945 8.84 -26.97 28.14
N ASN A 946 8.47 -27.25 29.39
CA ASN A 946 9.46 -27.37 30.47
C ASN A 946 10.45 -28.51 30.17
N ARG A 947 10.00 -29.62 29.57
CA ARG A 947 10.86 -30.74 29.15
C ARG A 947 11.85 -30.34 28.05
N GLU A 948 11.42 -29.53 27.07
CA GLU A 948 12.31 -29.06 26.01
C GLU A 948 13.26 -27.96 26.49
N THR A 949 12.78 -27.09 27.37
CA THR A 949 13.57 -26.02 28.00
C THR A 949 14.65 -26.63 28.90
N GLU A 950 14.34 -27.64 29.71
CA GLU A 950 15.33 -28.44 30.44
C GLU A 950 16.37 -29.07 29.48
N ARG A 951 15.91 -29.65 28.36
CA ARG A 951 16.81 -30.22 27.34
C ARG A 951 17.73 -29.16 26.72
N LYS A 952 17.23 -27.94 26.48
CA LYS A 952 18.02 -26.83 25.93
C LYS A 952 18.95 -26.19 26.96
N LEU A 953 18.54 -26.03 28.21
CA LEU A 953 19.42 -25.58 29.28
C LEU A 953 20.58 -26.58 29.53
N LYS A 954 20.35 -27.89 29.30
CA LYS A 954 21.43 -28.90 29.23
C LYS A 954 22.31 -28.75 27.98
N GLU A 955 21.72 -28.48 26.82
CA GLU A 955 22.43 -28.27 25.54
C GLU A 955 23.38 -27.05 25.60
N PHE A 956 22.98 -26.00 26.32
CA PHE A 956 23.74 -24.75 26.50
C PHE A 956 24.50 -24.63 27.85
N GLY A 957 24.58 -25.71 28.64
CA GLY A 957 25.46 -25.76 29.83
C GLY A 957 24.94 -25.11 31.12
N TYR A 958 23.72 -24.57 31.15
CA TYR A 958 23.07 -24.05 32.37
C TYR A 958 22.64 -25.17 33.33
N LEU A 959 22.44 -26.40 32.82
CA LEU A 959 22.19 -27.61 33.59
C LEU A 959 23.22 -28.70 33.28
N THR A 960 23.60 -29.49 34.27
CA THR A 960 24.37 -30.72 34.06
C THR A 960 23.55 -31.75 33.26
N PRO A 961 24.18 -32.75 32.60
CA PRO A 961 23.44 -33.82 31.90
C PRO A 961 22.40 -34.54 32.77
N ASP A 962 22.69 -34.72 34.07
CA ASP A 962 21.79 -35.31 35.06
C ASP A 962 20.77 -34.33 35.67
N GLY A 963 20.74 -33.06 35.23
CA GLY A 963 19.70 -32.08 35.54
C GLY A 963 19.91 -31.23 36.78
N LYS A 964 21.15 -31.13 37.29
CA LYS A 964 21.50 -30.20 38.36
C LYS A 964 21.75 -28.81 37.78
N LEU A 965 21.35 -27.78 38.53
CA LEU A 965 21.63 -26.39 38.20
C LEU A 965 23.14 -26.11 38.23
N ILE A 966 23.64 -25.48 37.16
CA ILE A 966 24.99 -24.87 37.12
C ILE A 966 24.82 -23.36 37.30
N GLU A 967 23.91 -22.74 36.53
CA GLU A 967 23.63 -21.31 36.53
C GLU A 967 22.16 -21.05 36.17
N GLU A 968 21.53 -20.04 36.77
CA GLU A 968 20.15 -19.66 36.43
C GLU A 968 20.12 -18.75 35.19
N TYR A 969 19.44 -19.19 34.13
CA TYR A 969 19.10 -18.30 33.03
C TYR A 969 17.96 -17.35 33.46
N GLU A 970 18.30 -16.11 33.83
CA GLU A 970 17.31 -15.05 34.04
C GLU A 970 16.55 -14.72 32.74
N VAL A 971 15.25 -14.43 32.86
CA VAL A 971 14.43 -14.05 31.71
C VAL A 971 14.58 -12.55 31.43
N PRO A 972 14.90 -12.15 30.18
CA PRO A 972 14.92 -10.74 29.78
C PRO A 972 13.60 -10.01 30.07
N THR A 973 13.68 -8.76 30.53
CA THR A 973 12.52 -7.91 30.78
C THR A 973 12.81 -6.46 30.39
N ILE A 974 11.76 -5.73 29.98
CA ILE A 974 11.87 -4.30 29.62
C ILE A 974 12.42 -3.46 30.78
N ASN A 975 12.09 -3.77 32.04
CA ASN A 975 12.66 -3.09 33.21
C ASN A 975 14.18 -3.30 33.33
N LYS A 976 14.69 -4.49 33.01
CA LYS A 976 16.14 -4.76 33.04
C LYS A 976 16.87 -4.00 31.93
N ILE A 977 16.25 -3.84 30.76
CA ILE A 977 16.75 -2.97 29.68
C ILE A 977 16.73 -1.50 30.07
N ARG A 978 15.64 -0.98 30.66
CA ARG A 978 15.58 0.40 31.15
C ARG A 978 16.64 0.70 32.21
N LYS A 979 16.93 -0.28 33.07
CA LYS A 979 18.03 -0.18 34.04
C LYS A 979 19.41 -0.11 33.36
N ILE A 980 19.61 -0.84 32.27
CA ILE A 980 20.85 -0.81 31.47
C ILE A 980 21.01 0.51 30.70
N LEU A 981 19.92 1.04 30.11
CA LEU A 981 19.96 2.25 29.28
C LEU A 981 19.92 3.57 30.09
N TYR A 982 19.10 3.63 31.14
CA TYR A 982 18.75 4.88 31.85
C TYR A 982 19.11 4.85 33.34
N GLY A 983 19.53 3.71 33.91
CA GLY A 983 19.85 3.57 35.33
C GLY A 983 18.65 3.51 36.28
N GLU A 984 17.42 3.38 35.74
CA GLU A 984 16.19 3.28 36.52
C GLU A 984 16.11 1.98 37.37
N ASN A 985 15.29 2.00 38.44
CA ASN A 985 15.06 0.85 39.34
C ASN A 985 13.57 0.54 39.50
#